data_AF-A0A2T6DA63-F1
#
_entry.id   AF-A0A2T6DA63-F1
#
_cell.length_a   1.000
_cell.length_b   1.000
_cell.length_c   1.000
_cell.angle_alpha   90.00
_cell.angle_beta   90.00
_cell.angle_gamma   90.00
#
_symmetry.space_group_name_H-M   'P 1'
#
loop_
_entity.id
_entity.type
_entity.pdbx_description
1 polymer ?
#
loop_
_entity_poly.entity_id
_entity_poly.type
_entity_poly.pdbx_seq_one_letter_code
_entity_poly.pdbx_strand_id
1 'polypeptide(L)'
;MFRTLRHLCLGVALLAAGNAIGTTYHVAGQNPAASDDNPGSETLPWRTISRAAQALEPGDTVLIGSGVYRERVSPARGGASAEAPITYRAAAGATPVIKGSDVWKPDWKPVEAMPGVFSARLDESLFSHYETDDEPALIATGNPFKTRISISNGQDKMVKPTTGLAISLVARPDDEPPFPQVLGQIYADGDPLAQAAGKDELARTPRSFFVGAQGDEILLHWPADAPPLADVTFEITTRARIFAPQIRGLGYIHLEGLSFEHAANQGPFPQVGAVSVRSGHDWIIRGCRIRYAQTLGLDVGSEFFDDRLRDGNPRSSGHIIEGNTITDNGLCGIAGYNCHDVRISGNRIERNNRLGFIQGLNASWEEYAGIKILGSRQVLVADNLVQQNGAFGIWFDNQWAGSRITRNLVLQNQMAGIFIELGNAPEAPLLVDNNVVAYTSGHGIYCHDASDVIIAHNLSYRNSDWGIWLWTISPRGDPGGCSNNQVRNNVVFGNGAGAISLPFPGKLNENNSSDFNLVDSYGTFIGIKPAAFQLNLTQGKYPAKKRDLVAAVLDTYQKYNIPPSRRLSEELLSQQPITFDLDLWRLVSGNDRHSRTGPFQKSFLRTGVPDFECVLGEGYTPFCQAVPGVSQDYFGDPIPAAACYPGPFQAPRVDPAAFAIFEKYSRNKEGNLFIETQKQTGRNRFILWPKSPIPSQVAP
;
A
#
# COMPACT_ATOMS: atom_id res chain seq x y z
N MET A 1 32.51 -22.37 66.80
CA MET A 1 31.65 -23.47 66.31
C MET A 1 30.25 -23.28 66.90
N PHE A 2 29.47 -22.33 66.38
CA PHE A 2 28.07 -22.09 66.79
C PHE A 2 27.32 -21.52 65.59
N ARG A 3 26.37 -22.29 65.06
CA ARG A 3 25.34 -21.83 64.12
C ARG A 3 24.01 -21.92 64.86
N THR A 4 23.37 -20.77 65.07
CA THR A 4 22.01 -20.64 65.57
C THR A 4 21.14 -20.06 64.46
N LEU A 5 19.99 -20.71 64.24
CA LEU A 5 18.90 -20.29 63.36
C LEU A 5 18.48 -18.84 63.65
N ARG A 6 18.31 -18.05 62.59
CA ARG A 6 17.41 -16.88 62.59
C ARG A 6 16.34 -17.09 61.54
N HIS A 7 15.09 -17.13 62.01
CA HIS A 7 13.89 -17.05 61.20
C HIS A 7 13.84 -15.71 60.47
N LEU A 8 13.59 -15.73 59.16
CA LEU A 8 13.18 -14.58 58.38
C LEU A 8 11.75 -14.86 57.88
N CYS A 9 10.78 -14.14 58.41
CA CYS A 9 9.40 -14.16 57.95
C CYS A 9 9.33 -13.57 56.53
N LEU A 10 9.02 -14.40 55.54
CA LEU A 10 8.65 -13.96 54.20
C LEU A 10 7.15 -13.65 54.21
N GLY A 11 6.80 -12.38 54.32
CA GLY A 11 5.44 -11.91 54.07
C GLY A 11 5.17 -11.94 52.57
N VAL A 12 4.33 -12.89 52.13
CA VAL A 12 3.79 -12.89 50.77
C VAL A 12 2.72 -11.79 50.70
N ALA A 13 3.07 -10.64 50.11
CA ALA A 13 2.08 -9.69 49.66
C ALA A 13 1.42 -10.25 48.40
N LEU A 14 0.20 -10.79 48.52
CA LEU A 14 -0.68 -10.97 47.38
C LEU A 14 -1.03 -9.56 46.85
N LEU A 15 -0.34 -9.15 45.78
CA LEU A 15 -0.86 -8.09 44.92
C LEU A 15 -2.06 -8.67 44.18
N ALA A 16 -3.26 -8.37 44.68
CA ALA A 16 -4.46 -8.50 43.90
C ALA A 16 -4.34 -7.54 42.71
N ALA A 17 -4.07 -8.06 41.51
CA ALA A 17 -4.26 -7.35 40.27
C ALA A 17 -5.77 -7.12 40.10
N GLY A 18 -6.28 -6.06 40.71
CA GLY A 18 -7.61 -5.57 40.39
C GLY A 18 -7.58 -5.09 38.94
N ASN A 19 -8.48 -5.59 38.10
CA ASN A 19 -8.80 -4.98 36.82
C ASN A 19 -9.26 -3.55 37.10
N ALA A 20 -8.35 -2.59 37.00
CA ALA A 20 -8.73 -1.18 37.04
C ALA A 20 -9.57 -0.93 35.78
N ILE A 21 -10.87 -0.66 35.97
CA ILE A 21 -11.75 -0.20 34.90
C ILE A 21 -11.20 1.16 34.47
N GLY A 22 -10.69 1.25 33.25
CA GLY A 22 -10.18 2.51 32.71
C GLY A 22 -11.24 3.61 32.68
N THR A 23 -10.82 4.85 32.84
CA THR A 23 -11.71 6.01 32.88
C THR A 23 -12.05 6.47 31.47
N THR A 24 -13.29 6.92 31.26
CA THR A 24 -13.70 7.56 29.99
C THR A 24 -13.65 9.08 30.14
N TYR A 25 -12.89 9.72 29.26
CA TYR A 25 -12.76 11.17 29.13
C TYR A 25 -13.40 11.68 27.85
N HIS A 26 -13.59 12.99 27.76
CA HIS A 26 -14.24 13.65 26.64
C HIS A 26 -13.40 14.84 26.15
N VAL A 27 -13.23 14.91 24.83
CA VAL A 27 -12.69 16.08 24.13
C VAL A 27 -13.78 16.64 23.23
N ALA A 28 -14.04 17.94 23.32
CA ALA A 28 -15.05 18.60 22.50
C ALA A 28 -14.61 20.02 22.14
N GLY A 29 -13.70 20.17 21.17
CA GLY A 29 -13.04 21.44 20.87
C GLY A 29 -13.97 22.58 20.44
N GLN A 30 -15.18 22.26 19.96
CA GLN A 30 -16.21 23.24 19.59
C GLN A 30 -17.20 23.55 20.71
N ASN A 31 -17.17 22.82 21.83
CA ASN A 31 -18.03 23.09 22.97
C ASN A 31 -17.53 24.36 23.69
N PRO A 32 -18.37 25.40 23.88
CA PRO A 32 -17.97 26.61 24.60
C PRO A 32 -17.46 26.36 26.03
N ALA A 33 -17.91 25.28 26.67
CA ALA A 33 -17.49 24.88 28.02
C ALA A 33 -16.16 24.11 28.05
N ALA A 34 -15.59 23.74 26.90
CA ALA A 34 -14.37 22.96 26.85
C ALA A 34 -13.15 23.79 27.27
N SER A 35 -12.28 23.21 28.09
CA SER A 35 -11.00 23.82 28.51
C SER A 35 -10.01 22.71 28.81
N ASP A 36 -8.73 22.92 28.54
CA ASP A 36 -7.70 21.92 28.87
C ASP A 36 -7.39 21.88 30.38
N ASP A 37 -7.89 22.86 31.14
CA ASP A 37 -7.89 22.89 32.60
C ASP A 37 -9.06 22.10 33.21
N ASN A 38 -10.03 21.67 32.39
CA ASN A 38 -11.16 20.87 32.87
C ASN A 38 -10.72 19.45 33.30
N PRO A 39 -11.56 18.72 34.05
CA PRO A 39 -11.29 17.32 34.39
C PRO A 39 -11.44 16.34 33.22
N GLY A 40 -11.92 16.77 32.05
CA GLY A 40 -12.16 15.89 30.90
C GLY A 40 -13.44 15.05 31.00
N SER A 41 -14.38 15.44 31.88
CA SER A 41 -15.71 14.82 31.99
C SER A 41 -16.62 15.20 30.81
N GLU A 42 -17.75 14.51 30.63
CA GLU A 42 -18.73 14.85 29.58
C GLU A 42 -19.24 16.29 29.65
N THR A 43 -19.55 16.80 30.86
CA THR A 43 -20.07 18.15 31.07
C THR A 43 -18.99 19.24 31.07
N LEU A 44 -17.77 18.87 31.44
CA LEU A 44 -16.58 19.74 31.41
C LEU A 44 -15.47 19.01 30.63
N PRO A 45 -15.58 18.97 29.29
CA PRO A 45 -14.64 18.24 28.45
C PRO A 45 -13.33 19.01 28.26
N TRP A 46 -12.28 18.31 27.86
CA TRP A 46 -11.07 18.95 27.35
C TRP A 46 -11.31 19.61 26.00
N ARG A 47 -10.49 20.61 25.67
CA ARG A 47 -10.58 21.34 24.40
C ARG A 47 -9.74 20.66 23.32
N THR A 48 -8.57 20.15 23.67
CA THR A 48 -7.62 19.56 22.72
C THR A 48 -7.45 18.05 22.92
N ILE A 49 -7.12 17.35 21.84
CA ILE A 49 -6.75 15.93 21.91
C ILE A 49 -5.35 15.80 22.51
N SER A 50 -4.48 16.80 22.30
CA SER A 50 -3.15 16.86 22.92
C SER A 50 -3.23 16.85 24.44
N ARG A 51 -4.20 17.55 25.06
CA ARG A 51 -4.41 17.47 26.51
C ARG A 51 -4.72 16.05 26.97
N ALA A 52 -5.60 15.35 26.26
CA ALA A 52 -5.88 13.94 26.52
C ALA A 52 -4.63 13.07 26.34
N ALA A 53 -3.87 13.29 25.27
CA ALA A 53 -2.66 12.52 24.97
C ALA A 53 -1.56 12.62 26.04
N GLN A 54 -1.55 13.71 26.82
CA GLN A 54 -0.67 13.87 27.97
C GLN A 54 -1.24 13.30 29.27
N ALA A 55 -2.57 13.19 29.40
CA ALA A 55 -3.25 12.88 30.65
C ALA A 55 -3.66 11.41 30.79
N LEU A 56 -3.98 10.72 29.70
CA LEU A 56 -4.50 9.35 29.73
C LEU A 56 -3.50 8.37 30.32
N GLU A 57 -4.00 7.47 31.16
CA GLU A 57 -3.27 6.35 31.74
C GLU A 57 -3.73 5.02 31.09
N PRO A 58 -2.94 3.92 31.22
CA PRO A 58 -3.33 2.61 30.72
C PRO A 58 -4.76 2.19 31.08
N GLY A 59 -5.52 1.77 30.07
CA GLY A 59 -6.95 1.40 30.17
C GLY A 59 -7.90 2.54 29.86
N ASP A 60 -7.46 3.80 29.91
CA ASP A 60 -8.34 4.95 29.69
C ASP A 60 -8.79 5.07 28.22
N THR A 61 -9.97 5.66 28.05
CA THR A 61 -10.54 5.99 26.75
C THR A 61 -10.86 7.48 26.69
N VAL A 62 -10.58 8.14 25.56
CA VAL A 62 -11.10 9.47 25.27
C VAL A 62 -12.07 9.43 24.09
N LEU A 63 -13.27 9.97 24.31
CA LEU A 63 -14.31 10.18 23.31
C LEU A 63 -14.17 11.58 22.72
N ILE A 64 -13.91 11.65 21.42
CA ILE A 64 -13.60 12.88 20.70
C ILE A 64 -14.83 13.31 19.90
N GLY A 65 -15.42 14.44 20.28
CA GLY A 65 -16.57 15.04 19.61
C GLY A 65 -16.21 15.65 18.25
N SER A 66 -17.23 15.90 17.42
CA SER A 66 -17.06 16.49 16.08
C SER A 66 -16.36 17.85 16.14
N GLY A 67 -15.51 18.09 15.15
CA GLY A 67 -14.77 19.34 15.01
C GLY A 67 -13.49 19.17 14.21
N VAL A 68 -12.90 20.30 13.82
CA VAL A 68 -11.55 20.35 13.27
C VAL A 68 -10.57 20.67 14.39
N TYR A 69 -9.62 19.78 14.61
CA TYR A 69 -8.56 19.89 15.62
C TYR A 69 -7.23 20.13 14.90
N ARG A 70 -6.63 21.32 15.06
CA ARG A 70 -5.40 21.70 14.35
C ARG A 70 -4.21 21.55 15.28
N GLU A 71 -3.73 20.32 15.40
CA GLU A 71 -2.73 19.95 16.39
C GLU A 71 -1.88 18.76 15.94
N ARG A 72 -0.70 18.64 16.56
CA ARG A 72 0.12 17.43 16.52
C ARG A 72 -0.14 16.67 17.82
N VAL A 73 -0.86 15.56 17.73
CA VAL A 73 -1.14 14.69 18.88
C VAL A 73 0.04 13.75 19.10
N SER A 74 0.66 13.85 20.27
CA SER A 74 1.79 13.01 20.66
C SER A 74 1.51 12.35 22.02
N PRO A 75 1.05 11.09 22.04
CA PRO A 75 0.85 10.34 23.28
C PRO A 75 2.11 10.33 24.13
N ALA A 76 1.95 10.63 25.42
CA ALA A 76 3.04 10.60 26.40
C ALA A 76 3.40 9.16 26.81
N ARG A 77 2.47 8.22 26.64
CA ARG A 77 2.60 6.81 27.04
C ARG A 77 1.66 5.92 26.23
N GLY A 78 1.93 4.62 26.30
CA GLY A 78 1.07 3.56 25.75
C GLY A 78 0.21 2.90 26.83
N GLY A 79 -0.62 1.94 26.41
CA GLY A 79 -1.33 1.05 27.34
C GLY A 79 -0.38 0.06 28.03
N ALA A 80 -0.91 -0.68 29.01
CA ALA A 80 -0.14 -1.65 29.79
C ALA A 80 -0.22 -3.06 29.21
N SER A 81 -1.34 -3.40 28.56
CA SER A 81 -1.59 -4.68 27.90
C SER A 81 -2.74 -4.54 26.90
N ALA A 82 -3.07 -5.62 26.19
CA ALA A 82 -4.24 -5.69 25.31
C ALA A 82 -5.57 -5.46 26.05
N GLU A 83 -5.65 -5.78 27.34
CA GLU A 83 -6.83 -5.56 28.21
C GLU A 83 -6.88 -4.14 28.80
N ALA A 84 -5.76 -3.42 28.79
CA ALA A 84 -5.64 -2.04 29.27
C ALA A 84 -4.97 -1.11 28.23
N PRO A 85 -5.53 -1.00 27.02
CA PRO A 85 -5.03 -0.09 25.99
C PRO A 85 -5.38 1.37 26.34
N ILE A 86 -4.67 2.32 25.75
CA ILE A 86 -5.13 3.72 25.70
C ILE A 86 -5.90 3.92 24.40
N THR A 87 -7.16 4.33 24.49
CA THR A 87 -8.05 4.44 23.33
C THR A 87 -8.42 5.88 23.01
N TYR A 88 -8.15 6.30 21.77
CA TYR A 88 -8.64 7.56 21.18
C TYR A 88 -9.73 7.23 20.17
N ARG A 89 -10.98 7.56 20.51
CA ARG A 89 -12.15 7.15 19.73
C ARG A 89 -13.03 8.34 19.39
N ALA A 90 -13.54 8.39 18.17
CA ALA A 90 -14.63 9.31 17.84
C ALA A 90 -15.87 9.01 18.69
N ALA A 91 -16.47 10.04 19.30
CA ALA A 91 -17.75 9.88 19.99
C ALA A 91 -18.83 9.34 19.02
N ALA A 92 -19.88 8.70 19.54
CA ALA A 92 -20.92 8.10 18.70
C ALA A 92 -21.52 9.13 17.73
N GLY A 93 -21.47 8.83 16.42
CA GLY A 93 -21.95 9.73 15.36
C GLY A 93 -21.08 10.97 15.10
N ALA A 94 -19.97 11.14 15.83
CA ALA A 94 -19.05 12.24 15.63
C ALA A 94 -18.10 12.01 14.45
N THR A 95 -17.65 13.10 13.84
CA THR A 95 -16.70 13.09 12.72
C THR A 95 -15.51 14.02 13.00
N PRO A 96 -14.65 13.71 13.98
CA PRO A 96 -13.48 14.53 14.29
C PRO A 96 -12.43 14.46 13.17
N VAL A 97 -11.89 15.61 12.80
CA VAL A 97 -10.82 15.75 11.81
C VAL A 97 -9.63 16.43 12.46
N ILE A 98 -8.51 15.73 12.56
CA ILE A 98 -7.25 16.26 13.05
C ILE A 98 -6.42 16.69 11.84
N LYS A 99 -6.03 17.97 11.80
CA LYS A 99 -5.31 18.58 10.67
C LYS A 99 -3.90 19.01 11.04
N GLY A 100 -2.95 18.72 10.15
CA GLY A 100 -1.60 19.27 10.19
C GLY A 100 -1.47 20.66 9.56
N SER A 101 -2.58 21.24 9.08
CA SER A 101 -2.64 22.59 8.52
C SER A 101 -3.31 23.59 9.44
N ASP A 102 -3.04 24.87 9.22
CA ASP A 102 -3.76 26.00 9.81
C ASP A 102 -4.48 26.82 8.75
N VAL A 103 -5.51 27.59 9.17
CA VAL A 103 -6.15 28.57 8.29
C VAL A 103 -5.14 29.65 7.97
N TRP A 104 -4.92 29.90 6.68
CA TRP A 104 -4.03 30.94 6.19
C TRP A 104 -4.86 32.08 5.62
N LYS A 105 -4.53 33.32 6.00
CA LYS A 105 -5.19 34.54 5.51
C LYS A 105 -4.22 35.37 4.69
N PRO A 106 -3.87 34.93 3.47
CA PRO A 106 -2.94 35.65 2.60
C PRO A 106 -3.50 37.01 2.16
N ASP A 107 -2.62 38.02 2.13
CA ASP A 107 -2.86 39.30 1.44
C ASP A 107 -2.45 39.15 -0.03
N TRP A 108 -3.35 38.60 -0.84
CA TRP A 108 -3.10 38.31 -2.25
C TRP A 108 -2.94 39.59 -3.08
N LYS A 109 -1.82 39.71 -3.80
CA LYS A 109 -1.54 40.83 -4.71
C LYS A 109 -1.44 40.34 -6.15
N PRO A 110 -2.13 40.96 -7.12
CA PRO A 110 -2.03 40.54 -8.51
C PRO A 110 -0.60 40.72 -9.03
N VAL A 111 -0.11 39.76 -9.81
CA VAL A 111 1.18 39.83 -10.50
C VAL A 111 0.96 40.41 -11.89
N GLU A 112 1.32 41.68 -12.10
CA GLU A 112 0.97 42.45 -13.31
C GLU A 112 1.37 41.74 -14.63
N ALA A 113 2.53 41.10 -14.67
CA ALA A 113 3.03 40.40 -15.85
C ALA A 113 2.40 39.01 -16.09
N MET A 114 1.55 38.52 -15.18
CA MET A 114 0.98 37.17 -15.21
C MET A 114 -0.52 37.20 -14.88
N PRO A 115 -1.40 37.33 -15.88
CA PRO A 115 -2.85 37.35 -15.67
C PRO A 115 -3.34 36.13 -14.87
N GLY A 116 -4.22 36.35 -13.89
CA GLY A 116 -4.74 35.29 -13.02
C GLY A 116 -3.75 34.80 -11.96
N VAL A 117 -2.54 35.36 -11.89
CA VAL A 117 -1.55 35.00 -10.87
C VAL A 117 -1.50 36.07 -9.77
N PHE A 118 -1.46 35.61 -8.53
CA PHE A 118 -1.41 36.42 -7.33
C PHE A 118 -0.21 36.02 -6.48
N SER A 119 0.41 36.95 -5.74
CA SER A 119 1.48 36.67 -4.79
C SER A 119 1.06 36.95 -3.35
N ALA A 120 1.60 36.17 -2.42
CA ALA A 120 1.50 36.41 -0.99
C ALA A 120 2.79 35.97 -0.30
N ARG A 121 3.21 36.73 0.73
CA ARG A 121 4.38 36.39 1.55
C ARG A 121 4.02 35.34 2.60
N LEU A 122 4.97 34.47 2.89
CA LEU A 122 4.89 33.55 4.03
C LEU A 122 5.58 34.19 5.24
N ASP A 123 4.84 34.34 6.33
CA ASP A 123 5.38 34.73 7.62
C ASP A 123 5.92 33.48 8.32
N GLU A 124 7.16 33.52 8.81
CA GLU A 124 7.78 32.38 9.51
C GLU A 124 7.02 31.95 10.76
N SER A 125 6.26 32.87 11.39
CA SER A 125 5.43 32.57 12.56
C SER A 125 4.33 31.54 12.26
N LEU A 126 3.92 31.39 10.98
CA LEU A 126 3.00 30.34 10.54
C LEU A 126 3.53 28.94 10.87
N PHE A 127 4.85 28.77 10.92
CA PHE A 127 5.51 27.49 11.08
C PHE A 127 6.12 27.30 12.47
N SER A 128 5.70 28.11 13.46
CA SER A 128 6.13 27.97 14.86
C SER A 128 5.81 26.61 15.49
N HIS A 129 4.86 25.86 14.91
CA HIS A 129 4.51 24.50 15.32
C HIS A 129 5.10 23.41 14.39
N TYR A 130 5.94 23.80 13.43
CA TYR A 130 6.59 22.86 12.52
C TYR A 130 7.82 22.24 13.16
N GLU A 131 7.58 21.15 13.87
CA GLU A 131 8.62 20.32 14.46
C GLU A 131 8.95 19.14 13.54
N THR A 132 10.22 18.99 13.16
CA THR A 132 10.76 17.69 12.74
C THR A 132 11.06 16.88 13.99
N ASP A 133 11.11 15.54 13.92
CA ASP A 133 11.65 14.81 15.09
C ASP A 133 13.09 15.28 15.28
N ASP A 134 13.55 15.43 16.52
CA ASP A 134 14.91 15.87 16.90
C ASP A 134 15.98 14.83 16.47
N GLU A 135 16.02 14.53 15.18
CA GLU A 135 16.98 13.66 14.54
C GLU A 135 18.11 14.54 14.01
N PRO A 136 19.31 14.52 14.64
CA PRO A 136 20.42 15.42 14.31
C PRO A 136 20.95 15.28 12.87
N ALA A 137 20.46 14.29 12.11
CA ALA A 137 20.78 14.06 10.71
C ALA A 137 19.79 14.75 9.74
N LEU A 138 18.64 15.21 10.21
CA LEU A 138 17.67 15.96 9.41
C LEU A 138 17.88 17.46 9.68
N ILE A 139 18.23 18.24 8.66
CA ILE A 139 18.26 19.71 8.80
C ILE A 139 16.83 20.21 8.84
N ALA A 140 16.35 20.58 10.02
CA ALA A 140 15.08 21.25 10.17
C ALA A 140 15.21 22.70 9.66
N THR A 141 14.55 23.04 8.55
CA THR A 141 14.47 24.45 8.10
C THR A 141 13.46 25.25 8.92
N GLY A 142 12.71 24.60 9.82
CA GLY A 142 11.60 25.20 10.58
C GLY A 142 10.39 25.58 9.71
N ASN A 143 10.46 25.37 8.40
CA ASN A 143 9.45 25.80 7.44
C ASN A 143 9.34 24.77 6.29
N PRO A 144 8.19 24.10 6.13
CA PRO A 144 8.02 23.04 5.13
C PRO A 144 8.12 23.55 3.67
N PHE A 145 7.97 24.85 3.42
CA PHE A 145 8.15 25.46 2.09
C PHE A 145 9.62 25.75 1.73
N LYS A 146 10.53 25.62 2.71
CA LYS A 146 11.98 25.70 2.51
C LYS A 146 12.66 24.33 2.45
N THR A 147 11.92 23.26 2.71
CA THR A 147 12.43 21.88 2.69
C THR A 147 11.95 21.16 1.44
N ARG A 148 12.88 20.61 0.64
CA ARG A 148 12.52 19.77 -0.51
C ARG A 148 12.02 18.38 -0.09
N ILE A 149 11.18 17.77 -0.91
CA ILE A 149 10.90 16.33 -0.80
C ILE A 149 12.14 15.55 -1.25
N SER A 150 12.50 14.49 -0.51
CA SER A 150 13.71 13.72 -0.76
C SER A 150 13.43 12.23 -0.71
N ILE A 151 13.09 11.66 -1.86
CA ILE A 151 12.79 10.23 -1.97
C ILE A 151 14.06 9.41 -2.22
N SER A 152 14.72 8.97 -1.15
CA SER A 152 15.95 8.14 -1.19
C SER A 152 15.77 6.82 -0.44
N ASN A 153 16.68 5.86 -0.67
CA ASN A 153 16.75 4.59 0.08
C ASN A 153 17.42 4.72 1.47
N GLY A 154 17.56 5.94 2.00
CA GLY A 154 18.24 6.19 3.27
C GLY A 154 19.76 5.98 3.29
N GLN A 155 20.39 5.45 2.24
CA GLN A 155 21.86 5.27 2.19
C GLN A 155 22.59 6.61 2.15
N ASP A 156 21.98 7.64 1.56
CA ASP A 156 22.44 9.02 1.63
C ASP A 156 22.54 9.53 3.08
N LYS A 157 21.67 9.05 3.98
CA LYS A 157 21.71 9.36 5.41
C LYS A 157 22.74 8.52 6.18
N MET A 158 23.16 7.39 5.62
CA MET A 158 24.22 6.52 6.13
C MET A 158 25.63 7.00 5.75
N VAL A 159 25.80 8.04 4.91
CA VAL A 159 27.13 8.53 4.45
C VAL A 159 27.92 9.31 5.52
N LYS A 160 27.40 9.40 6.75
CA LYS A 160 28.10 10.06 7.86
C LYS A 160 29.48 9.47 8.21
N PRO A 161 29.81 8.17 8.06
CA PRO A 161 31.13 7.64 8.42
C PRO A 161 32.26 8.00 7.45
N THR A 162 31.97 8.34 6.20
CA THR A 162 33.00 8.44 5.13
C THR A 162 33.23 9.84 4.58
N THR A 163 32.25 10.74 4.61
CA THR A 163 32.40 12.09 4.02
C THR A 163 32.30 13.23 5.03
N GLY A 164 31.86 12.96 6.27
CA GLY A 164 31.61 14.00 7.28
C GLY A 164 30.46 14.96 6.94
N LEU A 165 29.76 14.76 5.84
CA LEU A 165 28.63 15.58 5.40
C LEU A 165 27.31 14.90 5.76
N ALA A 166 26.46 15.60 6.52
CA ALA A 166 25.08 15.18 6.73
C ALA A 166 24.32 15.41 5.41
N ILE A 167 23.88 14.35 4.72
CA ILE A 167 22.97 14.51 3.59
C ILE A 167 21.59 14.77 4.18
N SER A 168 21.28 16.06 4.19
CA SER A 168 20.17 16.64 4.90
C SER A 168 18.85 16.48 4.17
N LEU A 169 17.76 16.85 4.84
CA LEU A 169 16.71 17.62 4.19
C LEU A 169 17.41 18.77 3.43
N VAL A 170 17.70 18.57 2.16
CA VAL A 170 18.51 19.54 1.42
C VAL A 170 17.67 20.79 1.30
N ALA A 171 18.22 21.90 1.78
CA ALA A 171 17.66 23.21 1.53
C ALA A 171 17.31 23.31 0.05
N ARG A 172 16.15 23.87 -0.26
CA ARG A 172 15.76 24.08 -1.65
C ARG A 172 16.89 24.87 -2.35
N PRO A 173 17.45 24.38 -3.47
CA PRO A 173 18.50 25.10 -4.19
C PRO A 173 17.95 26.42 -4.75
N ASP A 174 18.75 27.47 -4.65
CA ASP A 174 18.39 28.85 -5.00
C ASP A 174 18.66 29.18 -6.49
N ASP A 175 19.28 28.25 -7.23
CA ASP A 175 20.21 28.67 -8.28
C ASP A 175 19.66 28.61 -9.72
N GLU A 176 18.49 28.03 -9.99
CA GLU A 176 17.61 28.25 -11.17
C GLU A 176 16.49 27.17 -11.30
N PRO A 177 15.32 27.49 -11.92
CA PRO A 177 14.24 26.52 -12.16
C PRO A 177 14.62 25.41 -13.17
N PRO A 178 13.96 24.23 -13.15
CA PRO A 178 12.77 23.88 -12.35
C PRO A 178 13.10 23.67 -10.88
N PHE A 179 12.29 24.27 -10.00
CA PHE A 179 12.46 24.11 -8.57
C PHE A 179 11.86 22.79 -8.07
N PRO A 180 12.47 22.15 -7.06
CA PRO A 180 11.95 20.89 -6.54
C PRO A 180 10.63 21.07 -5.77
N GLN A 181 9.86 20.00 -5.68
CA GLN A 181 8.71 19.95 -4.78
C GLN A 181 9.16 20.12 -3.33
N VAL A 182 8.34 20.81 -2.54
CA VAL A 182 8.62 21.10 -1.12
C VAL A 182 7.70 20.29 -0.21
N LEU A 183 7.95 20.27 1.09
CA LEU A 183 7.07 19.59 2.05
C LEU A 183 5.74 20.32 2.27
N GLY A 184 5.72 21.62 2.01
CA GLY A 184 4.56 22.50 2.16
C GLY A 184 3.44 22.18 1.18
N GLN A 185 2.20 22.21 1.65
CA GLN A 185 0.99 22.09 0.84
C GLN A 185 0.04 23.26 1.14
N ILE A 186 -0.74 23.65 0.14
CA ILE A 186 -1.77 24.68 0.23
C ILE A 186 -3.09 24.08 -0.23
N TYR A 187 -4.16 24.42 0.49
CA TYR A 187 -5.51 23.99 0.18
C TYR A 187 -6.41 25.20 0.00
N ALA A 188 -7.38 25.09 -0.90
CA ALA A 188 -8.44 26.07 -1.10
C ALA A 188 -9.79 25.37 -0.94
N ASP A 189 -10.56 25.80 0.05
CA ASP A 189 -11.85 25.18 0.45
C ASP A 189 -11.74 23.68 0.76
N GLY A 190 -10.57 23.27 1.26
CA GLY A 190 -10.24 21.89 1.60
C GLY A 190 -9.64 21.06 0.46
N ASP A 191 -9.62 21.57 -0.77
CA ASP A 191 -9.00 20.89 -1.91
C ASP A 191 -7.51 21.25 -2.05
N PRO A 192 -6.61 20.28 -2.25
CA PRO A 192 -5.19 20.57 -2.43
C PRO A 192 -4.93 21.30 -3.75
N LEU A 193 -4.07 22.31 -3.71
CA LEU A 193 -3.53 22.96 -4.90
C LEU A 193 -2.32 22.19 -5.45
N ALA A 194 -2.14 22.18 -6.76
CA ALA A 194 -0.97 21.58 -7.40
C ALA A 194 0.26 22.48 -7.23
N GLN A 195 1.44 21.94 -6.91
CA GLN A 195 2.68 22.71 -6.92
C GLN A 195 3.29 22.70 -8.32
N ALA A 196 3.47 23.87 -8.93
CA ALA A 196 4.21 24.05 -10.17
C ALA A 196 5.73 24.12 -9.90
N ALA A 197 6.54 23.61 -10.83
CA ALA A 197 8.00 23.66 -10.76
C ALA A 197 8.58 25.01 -11.21
N GLY A 198 7.78 25.84 -11.87
CA GLY A 198 8.18 27.16 -12.37
C GLY A 198 6.99 28.04 -12.78
N LYS A 199 7.26 29.31 -13.07
CA LYS A 199 6.24 30.31 -13.44
C LYS A 199 5.50 29.97 -14.74
N ASP A 200 6.16 29.35 -15.70
CA ASP A 200 5.53 28.96 -16.99
C ASP A 200 4.54 27.80 -16.83
N GLU A 201 4.80 26.87 -15.91
CA GLU A 201 3.87 25.81 -15.56
C GLU A 201 2.71 26.37 -14.74
N LEU A 202 3.02 27.22 -13.75
CA LEU A 202 2.03 27.93 -12.94
C LEU A 202 1.02 28.66 -13.84
N ALA A 203 1.49 29.48 -14.78
CA ALA A 203 0.63 30.26 -15.68
C ALA A 203 -0.31 29.41 -16.55
N ARG A 204 0.01 28.14 -16.81
CA ARG A 204 -0.81 27.22 -17.61
C ARG A 204 -1.67 26.27 -16.80
N THR A 205 -1.49 26.27 -15.48
CA THR A 205 -2.14 25.31 -14.57
C THR A 205 -3.02 26.07 -13.57
N PRO A 206 -4.32 26.26 -13.84
CA PRO A 206 -5.24 26.82 -12.86
C PRO A 206 -5.26 26.03 -11.55
N ARG A 207 -5.57 26.70 -10.43
CA ARG A 207 -5.58 26.10 -9.09
C ARG A 207 -4.25 25.43 -8.72
N SER A 208 -3.16 26.09 -9.10
CA SER A 208 -1.80 25.69 -8.74
C SER A 208 -1.07 26.81 -8.02
N PHE A 209 -0.01 26.46 -7.30
CA PHE A 209 0.87 27.41 -6.65
C PHE A 209 2.32 27.14 -7.02
N PHE A 210 3.13 28.18 -6.97
CA PHE A 210 4.58 28.12 -7.10
C PHE A 210 5.19 28.77 -5.87
N VAL A 211 6.21 28.14 -5.31
CA VAL A 211 6.92 28.69 -4.15
C VAL A 211 8.06 29.55 -4.69
N GLY A 212 8.21 30.80 -4.25
CA GLY A 212 9.34 31.68 -4.61
C GLY A 212 10.68 31.06 -4.23
N ALA A 213 11.79 31.49 -4.85
CA ALA A 213 13.10 30.84 -4.72
C ALA A 213 13.52 30.60 -3.25
N GLN A 214 13.37 31.63 -2.42
CA GLN A 214 13.75 31.63 -0.99
C GLN A 214 12.75 30.89 -0.07
N GLY A 215 11.66 30.33 -0.62
CA GLY A 215 10.64 29.63 0.16
C GLY A 215 9.77 30.53 1.05
N ASP A 216 9.77 31.84 0.82
CA ASP A 216 9.11 32.87 1.64
C ASP A 216 7.99 33.63 0.90
N GLU A 217 7.67 33.21 -0.32
CA GLU A 217 6.61 33.75 -1.16
C GLU A 217 5.87 32.60 -1.85
N ILE A 218 4.56 32.76 -2.02
CA ILE A 218 3.72 31.90 -2.84
C ILE A 218 3.17 32.72 -3.99
N LEU A 219 3.28 32.20 -5.21
CA LEU A 219 2.49 32.63 -6.35
C LEU A 219 1.34 31.63 -6.55
N LEU A 220 0.11 32.10 -6.68
CA LEU A 220 -1.10 31.32 -6.88
C LEU A 220 -1.67 31.64 -8.26
N HIS A 221 -1.94 30.63 -9.08
CA HIS A 221 -2.78 30.80 -10.27
C HIS A 221 -4.24 30.48 -9.92
N TRP A 222 -5.07 31.53 -9.90
CA TRP A 222 -6.48 31.44 -9.62
C TRP A 222 -7.30 31.85 -10.87
N PRO A 223 -8.09 30.93 -11.45
CA PRO A 223 -8.78 31.22 -12.70
C PRO A 223 -9.94 32.19 -12.49
N ALA A 224 -10.25 32.99 -13.51
CA ALA A 224 -11.24 34.08 -13.42
C ALA A 224 -12.69 33.61 -13.20
N ASP A 225 -12.99 32.35 -13.50
CA ASP A 225 -14.30 31.70 -13.28
C ASP A 225 -14.42 31.04 -11.89
N ALA A 226 -13.36 31.03 -11.08
CA ALA A 226 -13.41 30.59 -9.69
C ALA A 226 -14.00 31.69 -8.77
N PRO A 227 -14.47 31.32 -7.56
CA PRO A 227 -14.93 32.30 -6.57
C PRO A 227 -13.88 33.38 -6.28
N PRO A 228 -14.29 34.62 -5.93
CA PRO A 228 -13.36 35.65 -5.48
C PRO A 228 -12.46 35.14 -4.36
N LEU A 229 -11.16 35.47 -4.39
CA LEU A 229 -10.19 35.01 -3.39
C LEU A 229 -10.58 35.36 -1.95
N ALA A 230 -11.35 36.44 -1.74
CA ALA A 230 -11.85 36.85 -0.44
C ALA A 230 -12.89 35.87 0.15
N ASP A 231 -13.54 35.07 -0.68
CA ASP A 231 -14.56 34.09 -0.30
C ASP A 231 -13.98 32.68 -0.12
N VAL A 232 -12.68 32.49 -0.41
CA VAL A 232 -11.99 31.20 -0.38
C VAL A 232 -11.32 31.01 0.97
N THR A 233 -11.53 29.86 1.59
CA THR A 233 -10.78 29.47 2.79
C THR A 233 -9.47 28.79 2.40
N PHE A 234 -8.35 29.48 2.62
CA PHE A 234 -7.04 28.88 2.45
C PHE A 234 -6.57 28.15 3.70
N GLU A 235 -5.97 26.99 3.51
CA GLU A 235 -5.20 26.30 4.56
C GLU A 235 -3.78 26.06 4.08
N ILE A 236 -2.82 26.11 5.01
CA ILE A 236 -1.40 25.85 4.74
C ILE A 236 -0.87 24.83 5.73
N THR A 237 -0.06 23.87 5.28
CA THR A 237 0.54 22.89 6.21
C THR A 237 1.57 23.54 7.12
N THR A 238 1.45 23.26 8.42
CA THR A 238 2.29 23.82 9.47
C THR A 238 2.88 22.75 10.38
N ARG A 239 2.53 21.47 10.16
CA ARG A 239 2.96 20.35 10.99
C ARG A 239 3.43 19.18 10.11
N ALA A 240 4.54 18.57 10.50
CA ALA A 240 5.06 17.39 9.81
C ALA A 240 4.21 16.14 10.10
N ARG A 241 3.61 16.05 11.29
CA ARG A 241 2.83 14.88 11.75
C ARG A 241 1.51 15.32 12.36
N ILE A 242 0.57 14.38 12.42
CA ILE A 242 -0.77 14.61 12.99
C ILE A 242 -0.95 13.76 14.24
N PHE A 243 -0.66 12.46 14.18
CA PHE A 243 -0.70 11.57 15.34
C PHE A 243 0.54 10.68 15.37
N ALA A 244 1.45 10.98 16.28
CA ALA A 244 2.68 10.23 16.43
C ALA A 244 3.30 10.49 17.80
N PRO A 245 3.69 9.46 18.55
CA PRO A 245 4.44 9.62 19.81
C PRO A 245 5.71 10.45 19.63
N GLN A 246 6.22 11.09 20.69
CA GLN A 246 7.59 11.61 20.69
C GLN A 246 8.60 10.53 21.11
N ILE A 247 8.13 9.54 21.87
CA ILE A 247 8.89 8.39 22.35
C ILE A 247 8.61 7.22 21.42
N ARG A 248 9.66 6.56 20.92
CA ARG A 248 9.51 5.34 20.11
C ARG A 248 9.08 4.18 20.98
N GLY A 249 8.43 3.19 20.38
CA GLY A 249 8.17 1.93 21.08
C GLY A 249 6.96 1.90 22.01
N LEU A 250 6.10 2.92 22.00
CA LEU A 250 4.87 2.89 22.80
C LEU A 250 3.94 1.77 22.30
N GLY A 251 3.41 0.98 23.23
CA GLY A 251 2.51 -0.14 22.93
C GLY A 251 1.03 0.14 23.21
N TYR A 252 0.14 -0.72 22.72
CA TYR A 252 -1.27 -0.79 23.12
C TYR A 252 -2.04 0.55 23.02
N ILE A 253 -1.88 1.26 21.90
CA ILE A 253 -2.63 2.48 21.59
C ILE A 253 -3.67 2.16 20.52
N HIS A 254 -4.92 2.53 20.76
CA HIS A 254 -6.03 2.33 19.83
C HIS A 254 -6.50 3.67 19.24
N LEU A 255 -6.62 3.74 17.91
CA LEU A 255 -7.18 4.86 17.16
C LEU A 255 -8.44 4.38 16.45
N GLU A 256 -9.58 4.97 16.76
CA GLU A 256 -10.89 4.49 16.26
C GLU A 256 -11.76 5.61 15.69
N GLY A 257 -12.09 5.52 14.40
CA GLY A 257 -13.08 6.41 13.77
C GLY A 257 -12.61 7.85 13.55
N LEU A 258 -11.30 8.10 13.55
CA LEU A 258 -10.72 9.45 13.45
C LEU A 258 -10.29 9.77 12.01
N SER A 259 -10.37 11.05 11.61
CA SER A 259 -9.84 11.53 10.33
C SER A 259 -8.58 12.34 10.53
N PHE A 260 -7.54 12.08 9.73
CA PHE A 260 -6.23 12.75 9.77
C PHE A 260 -5.92 13.33 8.39
N GLU A 261 -5.68 14.64 8.32
CA GLU A 261 -5.46 15.33 7.03
C GLU A 261 -4.32 16.36 7.08
N HIS A 262 -3.68 16.58 5.93
CA HIS A 262 -2.78 17.72 5.69
C HIS A 262 -1.46 17.68 6.47
N ALA A 263 -0.66 16.62 6.30
CA ALA A 263 0.67 16.52 6.90
C ALA A 263 1.77 16.96 5.93
N ALA A 264 2.76 17.71 6.41
CA ALA A 264 3.98 18.07 5.67
C ALA A 264 5.15 17.14 6.00
N ASN A 265 4.93 15.82 5.97
CA ASN A 265 5.97 14.83 6.30
C ASN A 265 6.91 14.52 5.14
N GLN A 266 8.18 14.24 5.49
CA GLN A 266 9.16 13.65 4.57
C GLN A 266 8.95 12.14 4.43
N GLY A 267 9.40 11.58 3.32
CA GLY A 267 9.46 10.14 3.11
C GLY A 267 10.59 9.78 2.15
N PRO A 268 10.98 8.50 2.06
CA PRO A 268 10.43 7.36 2.79
C PRO A 268 11.22 7.07 4.07
N PHE A 269 12.40 7.67 4.23
CA PHE A 269 13.22 7.59 5.43
C PHE A 269 13.45 9.00 5.98
N PRO A 270 13.35 9.27 7.30
CA PRO A 270 12.72 8.37 8.26
C PRO A 270 11.30 8.00 7.83
N GLN A 271 10.92 6.75 8.08
CA GLN A 271 9.59 6.26 7.72
C GLN A 271 8.57 6.73 8.75
N VAL A 272 8.14 7.98 8.61
CA VAL A 272 7.24 8.64 9.56
C VAL A 272 6.06 9.23 8.81
N GLY A 273 4.90 8.60 9.00
CA GLY A 273 3.63 8.97 8.39
C GLY A 273 2.99 10.23 9.00
N ALA A 274 1.89 10.67 8.40
CA ALA A 274 0.96 11.59 9.04
C ALA A 274 0.41 11.00 10.35
N VAL A 275 0.15 9.69 10.32
CA VAL A 275 -0.05 8.82 11.48
C VAL A 275 1.12 7.83 11.54
N SER A 276 1.73 7.64 12.70
CA SER A 276 2.92 6.80 12.82
C SER A 276 2.98 6.10 14.17
N VAL A 277 3.25 4.80 14.13
CA VAL A 277 3.45 3.97 15.34
C VAL A 277 4.83 4.16 15.94
N ARG A 278 5.79 4.68 15.16
CA ARG A 278 7.17 4.99 15.59
C ARG A 278 7.83 3.83 16.35
N SER A 279 7.89 2.68 15.69
CA SER A 279 8.41 1.42 16.27
C SER A 279 7.64 0.90 17.49
N GLY A 280 6.40 1.33 17.69
CA GLY A 280 5.49 0.84 18.74
C GLY A 280 5.08 -0.62 18.56
N HIS A 281 4.21 -1.15 19.43
CA HIS A 281 3.71 -2.53 19.28
C HIS A 281 2.25 -2.69 19.72
N ASP A 282 1.51 -3.62 19.14
CA ASP A 282 0.13 -3.95 19.51
C ASP A 282 -0.84 -2.75 19.42
N TRP A 283 -0.66 -1.91 18.41
CA TRP A 283 -1.62 -0.84 18.12
C TRP A 283 -2.82 -1.37 17.36
N ILE A 284 -3.99 -0.78 17.60
CA ILE A 284 -5.17 -0.98 16.77
C ILE A 284 -5.52 0.34 16.09
N ILE A 285 -5.52 0.37 14.76
CA ILE A 285 -5.94 1.53 13.97
C ILE A 285 -7.13 1.09 13.14
N ARG A 286 -8.31 1.56 13.51
CA ARG A 286 -9.60 1.05 13.03
C ARG A 286 -10.53 2.15 12.54
N GLY A 287 -11.11 1.96 11.36
CA GLY A 287 -12.16 2.84 10.86
C GLY A 287 -11.72 4.30 10.66
N CYS A 288 -10.41 4.55 10.60
CA CYS A 288 -9.84 5.88 10.45
C CYS A 288 -9.78 6.28 8.97
N ARG A 289 -9.74 7.59 8.73
CA ARG A 289 -9.44 8.18 7.42
C ARG A 289 -8.10 8.89 7.46
N ILE A 290 -7.20 8.60 6.53
CA ILE A 290 -5.87 9.23 6.47
C ILE A 290 -5.64 9.72 5.05
N ARG A 291 -5.53 11.03 4.85
CA ARG A 291 -5.34 11.61 3.51
C ARG A 291 -4.47 12.85 3.47
N TYR A 292 -3.97 13.14 2.27
CA TYR A 292 -3.19 14.34 1.97
C TYR A 292 -1.95 14.53 2.87
N ALA A 293 -1.32 13.43 3.28
CA ALA A 293 0.06 13.47 3.70
C ALA A 293 0.94 13.82 2.49
N GLN A 294 1.97 14.65 2.70
CA GLN A 294 2.85 15.05 1.60
C GLN A 294 3.66 13.87 1.08
N THR A 295 3.95 12.89 1.93
CA THR A 295 4.56 11.62 1.50
C THR A 295 3.77 10.44 2.05
N LEU A 296 4.06 9.99 3.27
CA LEU A 296 3.54 8.77 3.86
C LEU A 296 2.23 9.01 4.62
N GLY A 297 1.16 8.28 4.30
CA GLY A 297 -0.10 8.34 5.05
C GLY A 297 0.06 7.74 6.45
N LEU A 298 0.21 6.42 6.50
CA LEU A 298 0.36 5.63 7.72
C LEU A 298 1.70 4.89 7.74
N ASP A 299 2.46 5.07 8.82
CA ASP A 299 3.61 4.24 9.16
C ASP A 299 3.23 3.17 10.20
N VAL A 300 3.62 1.92 9.93
CA VAL A 300 3.39 0.75 10.79
C VAL A 300 4.69 0.03 11.20
N GLY A 301 5.83 0.70 11.01
CA GLY A 301 7.15 0.09 11.15
C GLY A 301 8.15 0.89 12.00
N SER A 302 9.41 0.57 11.73
CA SER A 302 10.60 1.28 12.20
C SER A 302 11.00 2.39 11.24
N GLU A 303 11.73 3.39 11.73
CA GLU A 303 11.95 4.62 10.96
C GLU A 303 13.23 4.63 10.10
N PHE A 304 14.29 3.92 10.50
CA PHE A 304 15.61 3.97 9.87
C PHE A 304 16.23 2.59 9.72
N PHE A 305 17.14 2.43 8.74
CA PHE A 305 17.89 1.19 8.46
C PHE A 305 18.99 0.83 9.48
N ASP A 306 19.05 1.50 10.63
CA ASP A 306 20.09 1.27 11.63
C ASP A 306 19.51 0.95 13.00
N ASP A 307 20.33 0.30 13.84
CA ASP A 307 19.95 -0.17 15.17
C ASP A 307 19.89 0.96 16.22
N ARG A 308 19.69 2.23 15.82
CA ARG A 308 19.68 3.41 16.72
C ARG A 308 18.47 3.50 17.64
N LEU A 309 17.70 2.43 17.83
CA LEU A 309 16.87 2.26 19.01
C LEU A 309 17.82 2.09 20.21
N ARG A 310 18.39 3.21 20.68
CA ARG A 310 19.08 3.29 21.96
C ARG A 310 18.14 2.69 22.99
N ASP A 311 18.62 1.63 23.61
CA ASP A 311 18.09 1.04 24.84
C ASP A 311 17.01 -0.04 24.64
N GLY A 312 17.34 -1.12 23.93
CA GLY A 312 16.78 -2.44 24.23
C GLY A 312 15.30 -2.66 23.84
N ASN A 313 15.05 -2.61 22.54
CA ASN A 313 14.04 -3.35 21.75
C ASN A 313 12.55 -3.24 22.17
N PRO A 314 11.80 -2.39 21.45
CA PRO A 314 10.66 -2.93 20.72
C PRO A 314 10.88 -2.85 19.20
N ARG A 315 10.63 -3.98 18.53
CA ARG A 315 10.45 -4.06 17.08
C ARG A 315 8.99 -3.75 16.79
N SER A 316 8.74 -2.96 15.75
CA SER A 316 7.37 -2.65 15.37
C SER A 316 6.58 -3.92 15.15
N SER A 317 5.57 -4.22 15.97
CA SER A 317 4.94 -5.55 15.92
C SER A 317 3.50 -5.61 16.42
N GLY A 318 2.77 -6.66 16.05
CA GLY A 318 1.44 -6.97 16.60
C GLY A 318 0.33 -5.99 16.18
N HIS A 319 0.59 -5.06 15.26
CA HIS A 319 -0.37 -4.04 14.88
C HIS A 319 -1.56 -4.60 14.10
N ILE A 320 -2.76 -4.11 14.39
CA ILE A 320 -3.99 -4.37 13.63
C ILE A 320 -4.43 -3.09 12.94
N ILE A 321 -4.39 -3.09 11.61
CA ILE A 321 -4.79 -1.97 10.75
C ILE A 321 -6.02 -2.41 9.97
N GLU A 322 -7.20 -1.94 10.37
CA GLU A 322 -8.45 -2.46 9.83
C GLU A 322 -9.56 -1.48 9.50
N GLY A 323 -10.29 -1.74 8.42
CA GLY A 323 -11.45 -0.93 8.05
C GLY A 323 -11.13 0.55 7.75
N ASN A 324 -9.87 0.89 7.52
CA ASN A 324 -9.46 2.28 7.31
C ASN A 324 -9.63 2.71 5.85
N THR A 325 -9.77 4.01 5.63
CA THR A 325 -9.71 4.64 4.30
C THR A 325 -8.44 5.49 4.20
N ILE A 326 -7.45 5.04 3.43
CA ILE A 326 -6.14 5.67 3.32
C ILE A 326 -5.92 6.10 1.87
N THR A 327 -6.06 7.41 1.63
CA THR A 327 -6.16 7.90 0.26
C THR A 327 -5.38 9.18 -0.02
N ASP A 328 -5.03 9.40 -1.28
CA ASP A 328 -4.54 10.70 -1.77
C ASP A 328 -3.24 11.21 -1.08
N ASN A 329 -2.45 10.29 -0.52
CA ASN A 329 -1.13 10.58 0.06
C ASN A 329 -0.04 10.63 -1.02
N GLY A 330 0.98 11.46 -0.79
CA GLY A 330 1.90 11.85 -1.85
C GLY A 330 2.86 10.75 -2.31
N LEU A 331 3.23 9.80 -1.46
CA LEU A 331 4.16 8.69 -1.75
C LEU A 331 3.51 7.31 -1.50
N CYS A 332 3.27 6.96 -0.23
CA CYS A 332 2.64 5.69 0.14
C CYS A 332 1.36 5.89 0.95
N GLY A 333 0.41 4.98 0.78
CA GLY A 333 -0.74 4.87 1.68
C GLY A 333 -0.29 4.33 3.03
N ILE A 334 0.18 3.09 3.05
CA ILE A 334 0.80 2.43 4.21
C ILE A 334 2.26 2.13 3.88
N ALA A 335 3.17 2.46 4.79
CA ALA A 335 4.56 2.02 4.75
C ALA A 335 4.91 1.29 6.06
N GLY A 336 5.62 0.17 5.98
CA GLY A 336 6.14 -0.55 7.15
C GLY A 336 7.53 -1.11 6.89
N TYR A 337 8.54 -0.59 7.57
CA TYR A 337 9.90 -1.11 7.58
C TYR A 337 10.16 -1.91 8.85
N ASN A 338 10.77 -3.10 8.72
CA ASN A 338 11.19 -3.96 9.84
C ASN A 338 10.08 -4.15 10.88
N CYS A 339 8.91 -4.56 10.41
CA CYS A 339 7.76 -4.88 11.25
C CYS A 339 7.48 -6.40 11.28
N HIS A 340 6.85 -6.87 12.36
CA HIS A 340 6.56 -8.29 12.60
C HIS A 340 5.12 -8.50 13.08
N ASP A 341 4.48 -9.61 12.70
CA ASP A 341 3.14 -9.96 13.21
C ASP A 341 2.07 -8.86 12.99
N VAL A 342 2.18 -8.13 11.88
CA VAL A 342 1.26 -7.02 11.53
C VAL A 342 0.13 -7.53 10.64
N ARG A 343 -1.10 -7.15 10.98
CA ARG A 343 -2.29 -7.42 10.16
C ARG A 343 -2.83 -6.14 9.52
N ILE A 344 -2.89 -6.12 8.19
CA ILE A 344 -3.49 -5.06 7.39
C ILE A 344 -4.70 -5.65 6.69
N SER A 345 -5.91 -5.39 7.20
CA SER A 345 -7.11 -6.02 6.64
C SER A 345 -8.37 -5.20 6.58
N GLY A 346 -9.19 -5.38 5.55
CA GLY A 346 -10.47 -4.67 5.44
C GLY A 346 -10.34 -3.21 5.01
N ASN A 347 -9.15 -2.76 4.58
CA ASN A 347 -8.89 -1.35 4.30
C ASN A 347 -9.20 -0.98 2.85
N ARG A 348 -9.50 0.31 2.63
CA ARG A 348 -9.60 0.97 1.33
C ARG A 348 -8.36 1.84 1.13
N ILE A 349 -7.44 1.42 0.26
CA ILE A 349 -6.18 2.10 -0.04
C ILE A 349 -6.19 2.59 -1.48
N GLU A 350 -6.32 3.90 -1.69
CA GLU A 350 -6.58 4.43 -3.04
C GLU A 350 -5.91 5.76 -3.37
N ARG A 351 -5.54 5.93 -4.64
CA ARG A 351 -5.01 7.21 -5.15
C ARG A 351 -3.78 7.71 -4.38
N ASN A 352 -3.03 6.81 -3.75
CA ASN A 352 -1.73 7.14 -3.17
C ASN A 352 -0.66 7.23 -4.26
N ASN A 353 0.51 7.75 -3.90
CA ASN A 353 1.48 8.34 -4.83
C ASN A 353 0.87 9.48 -5.66
N ARG A 354 0.02 10.32 -5.04
CA ARG A 354 -0.69 11.41 -5.73
C ARG A 354 0.27 12.43 -6.37
N LEU A 355 1.49 12.56 -5.83
CA LEU A 355 2.52 13.45 -6.37
C LEU A 355 3.30 12.84 -7.54
N GLY A 356 3.04 11.57 -7.87
CA GLY A 356 3.59 10.89 -9.03
C GLY A 356 5.10 10.66 -8.93
N PHE A 357 5.59 10.20 -7.77
CA PHE A 357 7.01 9.86 -7.62
C PHE A 357 7.34 8.64 -8.49
N ILE A 358 8.39 8.78 -9.31
CA ILE A 358 8.95 7.75 -10.18
C ILE A 358 10.47 7.90 -10.17
N GLN A 359 11.20 6.80 -9.91
CA GLN A 359 12.65 6.80 -9.92
C GLN A 359 13.20 7.29 -11.27
N GLY A 360 14.20 8.16 -11.22
CA GLY A 360 14.85 8.72 -12.41
C GLY A 360 14.08 9.86 -13.08
N LEU A 361 12.83 10.11 -12.68
CA LEU A 361 12.04 11.26 -13.11
C LEU A 361 12.04 12.37 -12.05
N ASN A 362 11.51 12.07 -10.86
CA ASN A 362 11.36 13.02 -9.75
C ASN A 362 11.62 12.40 -8.36
N ALA A 363 12.09 11.14 -8.32
CA ALA A 363 12.59 10.47 -7.13
C ALA A 363 13.97 9.87 -7.41
N SER A 364 14.84 9.81 -6.40
CA SER A 364 16.15 9.14 -6.54
C SER A 364 16.07 7.64 -6.25
N TRP A 365 15.00 7.18 -5.60
CA TRP A 365 14.75 5.77 -5.33
C TRP A 365 13.27 5.37 -5.47
N GLU A 366 13.02 4.08 -5.65
CA GLU A 366 11.68 3.50 -5.79
C GLU A 366 11.10 3.17 -4.41
N GLU A 367 10.14 3.97 -3.94
CA GLU A 367 9.61 3.88 -2.57
C GLU A 367 8.12 4.23 -2.49
N TYR A 368 7.39 4.01 -3.58
CA TYR A 368 5.99 4.39 -3.76
C TYR A 368 5.10 3.16 -3.95
N ALA A 369 4.04 3.03 -3.16
CA ALA A 369 3.00 1.99 -3.31
C ALA A 369 1.70 2.37 -2.57
N GLY A 370 0.60 1.68 -2.86
CA GLY A 370 -0.55 1.67 -1.97
C GLY A 370 -0.15 1.17 -0.57
N ILE A 371 0.45 -0.02 -0.51
CA ILE A 371 1.05 -0.63 0.68
C ILE A 371 2.49 -1.01 0.34
N LYS A 372 3.49 -0.51 1.07
CA LYS A 372 4.89 -0.96 0.99
C LYS A 372 5.34 -1.57 2.32
N ILE A 373 5.84 -2.80 2.28
CA ILE A 373 6.35 -3.56 3.42
C ILE A 373 7.80 -3.98 3.13
N LEU A 374 8.72 -3.58 3.98
CA LEU A 374 10.16 -3.72 3.76
C LEU A 374 10.81 -4.43 4.94
N GLY A 375 11.63 -5.46 4.68
CA GLY A 375 12.41 -6.14 5.71
C GLY A 375 11.58 -6.79 6.83
N SER A 376 10.36 -7.23 6.53
CA SER A 376 9.34 -7.60 7.52
C SER A 376 8.98 -9.08 7.47
N ARG A 377 8.37 -9.62 8.54
CA ARG A 377 8.02 -11.05 8.66
C ARG A 377 6.64 -11.21 9.27
N GLN A 378 5.97 -12.33 9.00
CA GLN A 378 4.66 -12.65 9.57
C GLN A 378 3.63 -11.52 9.36
N VAL A 379 3.71 -10.83 8.22
CA VAL A 379 2.77 -9.76 7.87
C VAL A 379 1.62 -10.34 7.07
N LEU A 380 0.39 -10.09 7.52
CA LEU A 380 -0.83 -10.48 6.83
C LEU A 380 -1.47 -9.26 6.15
N VAL A 381 -1.48 -9.25 4.82
CA VAL A 381 -2.23 -8.27 4.02
C VAL A 381 -3.45 -8.97 3.44
N ALA A 382 -4.62 -8.76 4.05
CA ALA A 382 -5.83 -9.54 3.74
C ALA A 382 -7.09 -8.71 3.52
N ASP A 383 -7.93 -9.07 2.54
CA ASP A 383 -9.22 -8.40 2.34
C ASP A 383 -9.11 -6.88 2.22
N ASN A 384 -8.18 -6.35 1.44
CA ASN A 384 -8.12 -4.92 1.17
C ASN A 384 -8.61 -4.60 -0.25
N LEU A 385 -9.22 -3.43 -0.42
CA LEU A 385 -9.38 -2.79 -1.72
C LEU A 385 -8.17 -1.88 -1.94
N VAL A 386 -7.32 -2.22 -2.91
CA VAL A 386 -6.10 -1.48 -3.25
C VAL A 386 -6.19 -1.01 -4.69
N GLN A 387 -6.58 0.25 -4.91
CA GLN A 387 -6.87 0.69 -6.27
C GLN A 387 -6.45 2.10 -6.64
N GLN A 388 -6.20 2.30 -7.94
CA GLN A 388 -5.94 3.62 -8.53
C GLN A 388 -4.75 4.35 -7.88
N ASN A 389 -3.80 3.62 -7.29
CA ASN A 389 -2.57 4.23 -6.80
C ASN A 389 -1.68 4.54 -8.02
N GLY A 390 -1.04 5.72 -8.03
CA GLY A 390 -0.07 6.15 -9.03
C GLY A 390 1.26 5.40 -8.94
N ALA A 391 1.24 4.15 -8.49
CA ALA A 391 2.39 3.36 -8.06
C ALA A 391 2.06 1.86 -8.14
N PHE A 392 2.86 1.03 -7.48
CA PHE A 392 2.52 -0.36 -7.19
C PHE A 392 1.31 -0.45 -6.25
N GLY A 393 0.53 -1.52 -6.34
CA GLY A 393 -0.57 -1.76 -5.40
C GLY A 393 -0.06 -2.18 -4.03
N ILE A 394 0.48 -3.40 -3.93
CA ILE A 394 1.07 -3.99 -2.73
C ILE A 394 2.51 -4.37 -3.04
N TRP A 395 3.46 -3.92 -2.24
CA TRP A 395 4.89 -4.16 -2.45
C TRP A 395 5.54 -4.75 -1.20
N PHE A 396 6.13 -5.94 -1.32
CA PHE A 396 7.00 -6.56 -0.31
C PHE A 396 8.46 -6.55 -0.79
N ASP A 397 9.38 -6.14 0.08
CA ASP A 397 10.78 -5.90 -0.28
C ASP A 397 11.74 -6.43 0.82
N ASN A 398 12.88 -7.02 0.44
CA ASN A 398 14.00 -7.48 1.30
C ASN A 398 13.74 -8.66 2.25
N GLN A 399 12.51 -8.90 2.71
CA GLN A 399 12.15 -10.06 3.55
C GLN A 399 10.63 -10.22 3.67
N TRP A 400 10.14 -11.47 3.81
CA TRP A 400 8.72 -11.82 3.93
C TRP A 400 8.44 -13.15 4.63
N ALA A 401 9.38 -13.72 5.38
CA ALA A 401 9.22 -15.01 6.02
C ALA A 401 7.90 -15.12 6.80
N GLY A 402 7.09 -16.12 6.47
CA GLY A 402 5.79 -16.39 7.10
C GLY A 402 4.68 -15.36 6.78
N SER A 403 4.93 -14.41 5.89
CA SER A 403 3.96 -13.40 5.48
C SER A 403 2.97 -13.95 4.45
N ARG A 404 1.83 -13.26 4.29
CA ARG A 404 0.76 -13.65 3.38
C ARG A 404 0.02 -12.45 2.79
N ILE A 405 -0.16 -12.46 1.48
CA ILE A 405 -1.00 -11.50 0.74
C ILE A 405 -2.21 -12.28 0.22
N THR A 406 -3.37 -12.09 0.84
CA THR A 406 -4.53 -12.95 0.55
C THR A 406 -5.85 -12.22 0.40
N ARG A 407 -6.73 -12.69 -0.50
CA ARG A 407 -8.10 -12.18 -0.61
C ARG A 407 -8.18 -10.67 -0.87
N ASN A 408 -7.16 -10.03 -1.46
CA ASN A 408 -7.21 -8.61 -1.80
C ASN A 408 -7.88 -8.39 -3.16
N LEU A 409 -8.52 -7.22 -3.32
CA LEU A 409 -8.97 -6.69 -4.60
C LEU A 409 -8.01 -5.58 -5.05
N VAL A 410 -7.20 -5.84 -6.06
CA VAL A 410 -6.12 -4.95 -6.50
C VAL A 410 -6.38 -4.45 -7.91
N LEU A 411 -6.80 -3.19 -8.06
CA LEU A 411 -7.38 -2.67 -9.31
C LEU A 411 -6.70 -1.40 -9.81
N GLN A 412 -6.46 -1.30 -11.12
CA GLN A 412 -6.15 -0.01 -11.76
C GLN A 412 -4.94 0.74 -11.18
N ASN A 413 -3.94 0.02 -10.64
CA ASN A 413 -2.72 0.67 -10.18
C ASN A 413 -1.82 1.01 -11.40
N GLN A 414 -1.02 2.07 -11.31
CA GLN A 414 -0.21 2.54 -12.43
C GLN A 414 0.96 1.60 -12.75
N MET A 415 1.50 0.92 -11.75
CA MET A 415 2.54 -0.10 -11.88
C MET A 415 2.00 -1.44 -11.40
N ALA A 416 2.82 -2.49 -11.28
CA ALA A 416 2.31 -3.83 -10.97
C ALA A 416 1.36 -3.88 -9.76
N GLY A 417 0.36 -4.76 -9.84
CA GLY A 417 -0.67 -4.85 -8.81
C GLY A 417 -0.09 -5.35 -7.49
N ILE A 418 0.60 -6.48 -7.54
CA ILE A 418 1.38 -7.04 -6.43
C ILE A 418 2.83 -7.15 -6.87
N PHE A 419 3.75 -6.67 -6.06
CA PHE A 419 5.16 -6.62 -6.34
C PHE A 419 6.00 -7.21 -5.20
N ILE A 420 6.83 -8.20 -5.50
CA ILE A 420 7.74 -8.84 -4.56
C ILE A 420 9.18 -8.62 -5.04
N GLU A 421 10.00 -7.99 -4.21
CA GLU A 421 11.35 -7.58 -4.56
C GLU A 421 12.39 -8.14 -3.59
N LEU A 422 13.45 -8.72 -4.16
CA LEU A 422 14.75 -8.92 -3.51
C LEU A 422 14.66 -9.67 -2.18
N GLY A 423 14.71 -11.00 -2.17
CA GLY A 423 14.65 -11.73 -0.91
C GLY A 423 14.41 -13.22 -1.07
N ASN A 424 14.54 -13.93 0.04
CA ASN A 424 14.26 -15.35 0.14
C ASN A 424 13.74 -15.70 1.55
N ALA A 425 13.02 -16.81 1.64
CA ALA A 425 12.39 -17.30 2.86
C ALA A 425 12.19 -18.83 2.80
N PRO A 426 13.27 -19.63 2.74
CA PRO A 426 13.19 -21.06 2.41
C PRO A 426 12.39 -21.90 3.41
N GLU A 427 12.35 -21.49 4.68
CA GLU A 427 11.62 -22.20 5.74
C GLU A 427 10.16 -21.75 5.88
N ALA A 428 9.82 -20.57 5.37
CA ALA A 428 8.52 -19.94 5.55
C ALA A 428 8.18 -19.07 4.33
N PRO A 429 7.85 -19.69 3.18
CA PRO A 429 7.65 -18.99 1.92
C PRO A 429 6.52 -17.96 2.01
N LEU A 430 6.59 -16.91 1.19
CA LEU A 430 5.49 -15.95 1.05
C LEU A 430 4.33 -16.61 0.30
N LEU A 431 3.15 -16.59 0.92
CA LEU A 431 1.91 -16.99 0.26
C LEU A 431 1.24 -15.76 -0.39
N VAL A 432 1.10 -15.79 -1.71
CA VAL A 432 0.29 -14.82 -2.46
C VAL A 432 -0.90 -15.58 -3.01
N ASP A 433 -2.04 -15.51 -2.33
CA ASP A 433 -3.17 -16.39 -2.63
C ASP A 433 -4.55 -15.75 -2.66
N ASN A 434 -5.45 -16.29 -3.49
CA ASN A 434 -6.83 -15.85 -3.55
C ASN A 434 -6.99 -14.34 -3.80
N ASN A 435 -6.07 -13.66 -4.50
CA ASN A 435 -6.23 -12.25 -4.83
C ASN A 435 -6.89 -12.10 -6.21
N VAL A 436 -7.61 -11.00 -6.40
CA VAL A 436 -8.06 -10.55 -7.73
C VAL A 436 -7.22 -9.34 -8.11
N VAL A 437 -6.40 -9.45 -9.15
CA VAL A 437 -5.50 -8.40 -9.63
C VAL A 437 -5.86 -8.05 -11.07
N ALA A 438 -6.34 -6.84 -11.31
CA ALA A 438 -6.90 -6.48 -12.61
C ALA A 438 -6.72 -5.03 -13.03
N TYR A 439 -6.71 -4.81 -14.36
CA TYR A 439 -6.67 -3.48 -15.00
C TYR A 439 -5.51 -2.59 -14.61
N THR A 440 -4.44 -3.19 -14.09
CA THR A 440 -3.23 -2.48 -13.74
C THR A 440 -2.45 -2.11 -15.01
N SER A 441 -1.82 -0.93 -15.03
CA SER A 441 -1.02 -0.46 -16.17
C SER A 441 0.36 -1.13 -16.29
N GLY A 442 0.75 -1.95 -15.31
CA GLY A 442 1.89 -2.86 -15.37
C GLY A 442 1.49 -4.35 -15.34
N HIS A 443 2.30 -5.18 -14.68
CA HIS A 443 1.99 -6.60 -14.47
C HIS A 443 0.85 -6.82 -13.47
N GLY A 444 0.23 -8.00 -13.49
CA GLY A 444 -0.65 -8.43 -12.41
C GLY A 444 0.16 -8.69 -11.13
N ILE A 445 0.86 -9.82 -11.10
CA ILE A 445 1.77 -10.20 -10.00
C ILE A 445 3.20 -10.21 -10.55
N TYR A 446 4.06 -9.38 -9.98
CA TYR A 446 5.45 -9.22 -10.38
C TYR A 446 6.37 -9.64 -9.25
N CYS A 447 7.38 -10.44 -9.58
CA CYS A 447 8.44 -10.81 -8.67
C CYS A 447 9.78 -10.62 -9.38
N HIS A 448 10.71 -9.93 -8.74
CA HIS A 448 12.09 -9.90 -9.22
C HIS A 448 13.08 -10.04 -8.07
N ASP A 449 14.15 -10.78 -8.33
CA ASP A 449 15.13 -11.16 -7.32
C ASP A 449 14.49 -11.76 -6.05
N ALA A 450 13.31 -12.37 -6.20
CA ALA A 450 12.52 -12.93 -5.12
C ALA A 450 12.42 -14.46 -5.26
N SER A 451 12.76 -15.15 -4.17
CA SER A 451 12.72 -16.60 -4.03
C SER A 451 11.75 -17.04 -2.93
N ASP A 452 11.35 -18.30 -2.97
CA ASP A 452 10.43 -18.92 -2.00
C ASP A 452 9.07 -18.20 -1.93
N VAL A 453 8.49 -17.89 -3.11
CA VAL A 453 7.15 -17.31 -3.26
C VAL A 453 6.19 -18.35 -3.86
N ILE A 454 5.07 -18.57 -3.19
CA ILE A 454 3.98 -19.42 -3.68
C ILE A 454 2.81 -18.52 -4.12
N ILE A 455 2.57 -18.48 -5.42
CA ILE A 455 1.48 -17.72 -6.06
C ILE A 455 0.37 -18.71 -6.40
N ALA A 456 -0.68 -18.75 -5.59
CA ALA A 456 -1.72 -19.77 -5.66
C ALA A 456 -3.15 -19.23 -5.71
N HIS A 457 -4.05 -19.81 -6.50
CA HIS A 457 -5.47 -19.44 -6.47
C HIS A 457 -5.76 -17.96 -6.77
N ASN A 458 -4.89 -17.24 -7.49
CA ASN A 458 -5.18 -15.84 -7.85
C ASN A 458 -5.93 -15.75 -9.17
N LEU A 459 -6.63 -14.64 -9.35
CA LEU A 459 -7.17 -14.18 -10.63
C LEU A 459 -6.32 -12.99 -11.11
N SER A 460 -5.59 -13.15 -12.22
CA SER A 460 -4.87 -12.06 -12.89
C SER A 460 -5.52 -11.74 -14.23
N TYR A 461 -6.14 -10.56 -14.32
CA TYR A 461 -7.09 -10.23 -15.38
C TYR A 461 -6.87 -8.85 -16.02
N ARG A 462 -6.63 -8.81 -17.33
CA ARG A 462 -6.56 -7.54 -18.11
C ARG A 462 -5.59 -6.49 -17.55
N ASN A 463 -4.45 -6.94 -17.04
CA ASN A 463 -3.34 -6.04 -16.79
C ASN A 463 -2.64 -5.71 -18.13
N SER A 464 -2.06 -4.52 -18.25
CA SER A 464 -1.49 -4.03 -19.51
C SER A 464 -0.27 -4.84 -19.97
N ASP A 465 0.39 -5.53 -19.04
CA ASP A 465 1.60 -6.31 -19.33
C ASP A 465 1.37 -7.80 -19.00
N TRP A 466 2.32 -8.52 -18.40
CA TRP A 466 2.13 -9.93 -18.00
C TRP A 466 1.16 -10.13 -16.84
N GLY A 467 0.43 -11.25 -16.86
CA GLY A 467 -0.41 -11.65 -15.74
C GLY A 467 0.38 -12.00 -14.48
N ILE A 468 1.42 -12.82 -14.65
CA ILE A 468 2.39 -13.21 -13.62
C ILE A 468 3.79 -13.19 -14.23
N TRP A 469 4.72 -12.41 -13.67
CA TRP A 469 6.10 -12.31 -14.15
C TRP A 469 7.08 -12.51 -13.00
N LEU A 470 7.96 -13.51 -13.14
CA LEU A 470 9.08 -13.77 -12.25
C LEU A 470 10.41 -13.54 -12.98
N TRP A 471 11.38 -12.86 -12.35
CA TRP A 471 12.65 -12.51 -13.00
C TRP A 471 13.84 -12.40 -12.03
N THR A 472 15.06 -12.49 -12.57
CA THR A 472 16.31 -12.13 -11.87
C THR A 472 16.98 -11.01 -12.64
N ILE A 473 17.07 -9.83 -12.02
CA ILE A 473 17.55 -8.61 -12.67
C ILE A 473 18.85 -8.10 -12.07
N SER A 474 19.07 -8.24 -10.74
CA SER A 474 20.23 -7.63 -10.12
C SER A 474 21.50 -8.50 -10.19
N PRO A 475 22.69 -7.88 -10.19
CA PRO A 475 23.95 -8.60 -10.09
C PRO A 475 24.29 -9.06 -8.66
N ARG A 476 23.38 -8.91 -7.69
CA ARG A 476 23.68 -9.11 -6.27
C ARG A 476 23.98 -10.59 -5.94
N GLY A 477 23.34 -11.54 -6.62
CA GLY A 477 23.28 -12.92 -6.11
C GLY A 477 22.45 -12.93 -4.83
N ASP A 478 22.74 -13.80 -3.85
CA ASP A 478 22.02 -13.95 -2.57
C ASP A 478 21.93 -12.64 -1.74
N PRO A 479 20.74 -12.24 -1.21
CA PRO A 479 19.45 -12.94 -1.27
C PRO A 479 18.69 -12.82 -2.60
N GLY A 480 19.21 -12.07 -3.56
CA GLY A 480 18.69 -12.00 -4.92
C GLY A 480 18.89 -13.27 -5.77
N GLY A 481 18.20 -13.28 -6.90
CA GLY A 481 17.88 -14.51 -7.63
C GLY A 481 16.39 -14.83 -7.51
N CYS A 482 15.90 -15.76 -8.31
CA CYS A 482 14.48 -16.07 -8.37
C CYS A 482 14.34 -17.59 -8.39
N SER A 483 14.40 -18.22 -7.20
CA SER A 483 14.42 -19.68 -7.03
C SER A 483 13.27 -20.18 -6.16
N ASN A 484 12.96 -21.47 -6.27
CA ASN A 484 11.94 -22.18 -5.49
C ASN A 484 10.52 -21.59 -5.58
N ASN A 485 10.22 -20.78 -6.59
CA ASN A 485 8.92 -20.16 -6.74
C ASN A 485 7.90 -21.11 -7.38
N GLN A 486 6.64 -21.00 -6.96
CA GLN A 486 5.58 -21.89 -7.38
C GLN A 486 4.36 -21.08 -7.86
N VAL A 487 4.08 -21.14 -9.16
CA VAL A 487 2.88 -20.53 -9.77
C VAL A 487 1.85 -21.62 -10.03
N ARG A 488 0.83 -21.74 -9.17
CA ARG A 488 -0.12 -22.86 -9.29
C ARG A 488 -1.57 -22.53 -9.03
N ASN A 489 -2.47 -23.28 -9.64
CA ASN A 489 -3.91 -23.12 -9.42
C ASN A 489 -4.43 -21.70 -9.71
N ASN A 490 -3.76 -20.89 -10.52
CA ASN A 490 -4.21 -19.54 -10.82
C ASN A 490 -5.14 -19.53 -12.05
N VAL A 491 -5.96 -18.49 -12.15
CA VAL A 491 -6.66 -18.11 -13.38
C VAL A 491 -5.97 -16.88 -13.93
N VAL A 492 -5.39 -16.99 -15.13
CA VAL A 492 -4.63 -15.91 -15.76
C VAL A 492 -5.14 -15.69 -17.17
N PHE A 493 -5.78 -14.54 -17.43
CA PHE A 493 -6.33 -14.28 -18.75
C PHE A 493 -6.49 -12.81 -19.13
N GLY A 494 -6.45 -12.55 -20.44
CA GLY A 494 -6.71 -11.24 -21.02
C GLY A 494 -5.64 -10.17 -20.75
N ASN A 495 -4.48 -10.55 -20.22
CA ASN A 495 -3.35 -9.65 -19.98
C ASN A 495 -2.62 -9.30 -21.29
N GLY A 496 -2.02 -8.11 -21.36
CA GLY A 496 -1.56 -7.51 -22.61
C GLY A 496 -0.31 -8.16 -23.22
N ALA A 497 0.70 -8.48 -22.41
CA ALA A 497 1.95 -9.06 -22.92
C ALA A 497 1.95 -10.59 -22.92
N GLY A 498 1.42 -11.18 -21.84
CA GLY A 498 1.24 -12.63 -21.75
C GLY A 498 0.72 -13.12 -20.42
N ALA A 499 0.62 -14.44 -20.23
CA ALA A 499 0.07 -15.00 -19.01
C ALA A 499 1.15 -15.22 -17.93
N ILE A 500 2.10 -16.13 -18.16
CA ILE A 500 3.10 -16.52 -17.15
C ILE A 500 4.52 -16.45 -17.73
N SER A 501 5.39 -15.67 -17.09
CA SER A 501 6.82 -15.59 -17.40
C SER A 501 7.64 -16.10 -16.22
N LEU A 502 8.53 -17.07 -16.46
CA LEU A 502 9.50 -17.57 -15.47
C LEU A 502 10.93 -17.25 -15.92
N PRO A 503 11.88 -17.11 -14.97
CA PRO A 503 13.28 -16.99 -15.34
C PRO A 503 13.83 -18.30 -15.92
N PHE A 504 14.67 -18.19 -16.94
CA PHE A 504 15.35 -19.33 -17.55
C PHE A 504 16.20 -20.06 -16.48
N PRO A 505 16.11 -21.40 -16.38
CA PRO A 505 16.84 -22.15 -15.37
C PRO A 505 18.34 -21.87 -15.38
N GLY A 506 18.91 -21.74 -14.18
CA GLY A 506 20.33 -21.47 -14.00
C GLY A 506 20.66 -21.29 -12.52
N LYS A 507 21.92 -20.95 -12.23
CA LYS A 507 22.44 -20.85 -10.85
C LYS A 507 21.64 -19.94 -9.91
N LEU A 508 20.96 -18.93 -10.43
CA LEU A 508 20.14 -18.01 -9.64
C LEU A 508 18.63 -18.29 -9.76
N ASN A 509 18.24 -19.25 -10.58
CA ASN A 509 16.85 -19.50 -10.98
C ASN A 509 16.49 -20.98 -10.87
N GLU A 510 16.72 -21.57 -9.71
CA GLU A 510 16.52 -22.99 -9.47
C GLU A 510 15.07 -23.27 -9.07
N ASN A 511 14.56 -24.45 -9.43
CA ASN A 511 13.29 -24.98 -8.90
C ASN A 511 12.04 -24.09 -9.06
N ASN A 512 12.00 -23.19 -10.03
CA ASN A 512 10.78 -22.48 -10.38
C ASN A 512 9.81 -23.43 -11.08
N SER A 513 8.51 -23.31 -10.79
CA SER A 513 7.47 -24.14 -11.41
C SER A 513 6.23 -23.33 -11.75
N SER A 514 5.57 -23.72 -12.85
CA SER A 514 4.16 -23.40 -13.07
C SER A 514 3.38 -24.70 -13.33
N ASP A 515 2.28 -24.92 -12.62
CA ASP A 515 1.44 -26.11 -12.84
C ASP A 515 0.00 -25.86 -12.38
N PHE A 516 -0.96 -26.65 -12.88
CA PHE A 516 -2.37 -26.54 -12.49
C PHE A 516 -3.03 -25.17 -12.74
N ASN A 517 -2.48 -24.33 -13.61
CA ASN A 517 -3.06 -23.01 -13.90
C ASN A 517 -4.10 -23.12 -15.03
N LEU A 518 -5.16 -22.33 -14.97
CA LEU A 518 -6.04 -22.08 -16.10
C LEU A 518 -5.59 -20.80 -16.80
N VAL A 519 -5.07 -20.94 -18.02
CA VAL A 519 -4.48 -19.86 -18.79
C VAL A 519 -5.28 -19.61 -20.06
N ASP A 520 -5.65 -18.36 -20.30
CA ASP A 520 -6.27 -17.98 -21.56
C ASP A 520 -5.57 -16.76 -22.18
N SER A 521 -4.97 -16.99 -23.34
CA SER A 521 -4.30 -15.96 -24.15
C SER A 521 -5.20 -15.38 -25.26
N TYR A 522 -6.51 -15.68 -25.27
CA TYR A 522 -7.43 -15.05 -26.22
C TYR A 522 -7.79 -13.62 -25.77
N GLY A 523 -7.09 -12.63 -26.34
CA GLY A 523 -7.48 -11.23 -26.26
C GLY A 523 -8.55 -10.89 -27.30
N THR A 524 -9.82 -10.84 -26.93
CA THR A 524 -10.93 -10.51 -27.86
C THR A 524 -10.96 -9.05 -28.33
N PHE A 525 -9.97 -8.21 -27.98
CA PHE A 525 -10.01 -6.76 -28.22
C PHE A 525 -9.09 -6.25 -29.32
N ILE A 526 -8.04 -6.99 -29.72
CA ILE A 526 -7.05 -6.49 -30.71
C ILE A 526 -6.68 -7.49 -31.82
N GLY A 527 -7.30 -8.68 -31.87
CA GLY A 527 -7.02 -9.66 -32.94
C GLY A 527 -5.62 -10.27 -32.93
N ILE A 528 -4.75 -9.85 -32.00
CA ILE A 528 -3.43 -10.43 -31.74
C ILE A 528 -3.57 -11.39 -30.57
N LYS A 529 -3.01 -12.60 -30.71
CA LYS A 529 -2.94 -13.59 -29.63
C LYS A 529 -1.67 -13.31 -28.80
N PRO A 530 -1.76 -12.70 -27.60
CA PRO A 530 -0.61 -12.52 -26.73
C PRO A 530 0.05 -13.85 -26.37
N ALA A 531 1.30 -13.78 -25.92
CA ALA A 531 2.05 -14.95 -25.49
C ALA A 531 1.36 -15.65 -24.32
N ALA A 532 1.26 -16.98 -24.33
CA ALA A 532 0.80 -17.68 -23.14
C ALA A 532 1.94 -17.76 -22.11
N PHE A 533 3.12 -18.19 -22.55
CA PHE A 533 4.26 -18.43 -21.67
C PHE A 533 5.57 -17.85 -22.20
N GLN A 534 6.49 -17.54 -21.29
CA GLN A 534 7.85 -17.08 -21.61
C GLN A 534 8.87 -17.65 -20.62
N LEU A 535 10.07 -17.95 -21.13
CA LEU A 535 11.29 -18.00 -20.33
C LEU A 535 12.11 -16.72 -20.56
N ASN A 536 12.29 -15.92 -19.51
CA ASN A 536 13.05 -14.68 -19.57
C ASN A 536 14.51 -14.89 -19.16
N LEU A 537 15.42 -14.05 -19.67
CA LEU A 537 16.86 -14.18 -19.43
C LEU A 537 17.28 -13.36 -18.22
N THR A 538 18.12 -13.93 -17.36
CA THR A 538 18.75 -13.20 -16.25
C THR A 538 19.65 -12.07 -16.73
N GLN A 539 19.49 -10.87 -16.16
CA GLN A 539 20.36 -9.72 -16.43
C GLN A 539 21.48 -9.52 -15.38
N GLY A 540 21.53 -10.37 -14.35
CA GLY A 540 22.45 -10.29 -13.21
C GLY A 540 23.83 -10.96 -13.37
N LYS A 541 24.44 -11.34 -12.24
CA LYS A 541 25.84 -11.82 -12.07
C LYS A 541 26.18 -13.08 -12.88
N TYR A 542 25.16 -13.84 -13.27
CA TYR A 542 25.27 -15.06 -14.06
C TYR A 542 24.24 -15.00 -15.19
N PRO A 543 24.45 -14.17 -16.22
CA PRO A 543 23.43 -13.93 -17.22
C PRO A 543 23.24 -15.17 -18.08
N ALA A 544 22.00 -15.62 -18.20
CA ALA A 544 21.64 -16.61 -19.20
C ALA A 544 21.73 -15.96 -20.59
N LYS A 545 22.45 -16.58 -21.53
CA LYS A 545 22.51 -16.04 -22.89
C LYS A 545 21.36 -16.60 -23.71
N LYS A 546 20.86 -15.79 -24.64
CA LYS A 546 19.84 -16.23 -25.61
C LYS A 546 20.21 -17.54 -26.31
N ARG A 547 21.48 -17.72 -26.69
CA ARG A 547 21.96 -18.94 -27.34
C ARG A 547 21.73 -20.19 -26.49
N ASP A 548 21.80 -20.06 -25.16
CA ASP A 548 21.66 -21.18 -24.23
C ASP A 548 20.17 -21.58 -24.13
N LEU A 549 19.26 -20.59 -24.08
CA LEU A 549 17.81 -20.81 -24.19
C LEU A 549 17.44 -21.44 -25.55
N VAL A 550 17.98 -20.93 -26.66
CA VAL A 550 17.73 -21.49 -27.99
C VAL A 550 18.24 -22.93 -28.07
N ALA A 551 19.44 -23.21 -27.56
CA ALA A 551 19.98 -24.57 -27.51
C ALA A 551 19.08 -25.51 -26.71
N ALA A 552 18.57 -25.09 -25.54
CA ALA A 552 17.64 -25.87 -24.75
C ALA A 552 16.33 -26.19 -25.50
N VAL A 553 15.81 -25.24 -26.27
CA VAL A 553 14.63 -25.46 -27.13
C VAL A 553 14.94 -26.47 -28.25
N LEU A 554 16.09 -26.35 -28.91
CA LEU A 554 16.51 -27.28 -29.96
C LEU A 554 16.74 -28.71 -29.42
N ASP A 555 17.37 -28.83 -28.25
CA ASP A 555 17.57 -30.09 -27.55
C ASP A 555 16.22 -30.72 -27.16
N THR A 556 15.25 -29.91 -26.75
CA THR A 556 13.88 -30.36 -26.47
C THR A 556 13.22 -30.95 -27.72
N TYR A 557 13.41 -30.34 -28.90
CA TYR A 557 12.90 -30.89 -30.15
C TYR A 557 13.49 -32.25 -30.48
N GLN A 558 14.79 -32.44 -30.24
CA GLN A 558 15.47 -33.71 -30.48
C GLN A 558 15.03 -34.76 -29.46
N LYS A 559 15.06 -34.42 -28.17
CA LYS A 559 14.71 -35.33 -27.06
C LYS A 559 13.30 -35.91 -27.19
N TYR A 560 12.33 -35.10 -27.61
CA TYR A 560 10.93 -35.50 -27.71
C TYR A 560 10.46 -35.75 -29.16
N ASN A 561 11.37 -35.79 -30.14
CA ASN A 561 11.06 -36.00 -31.56
C ASN A 561 9.96 -35.08 -32.10
N ILE A 562 10.02 -33.78 -31.75
CA ILE A 562 9.00 -32.81 -32.17
C ILE A 562 9.07 -32.58 -33.68
N PRO A 563 7.98 -32.79 -34.45
CA PRO A 563 8.00 -32.64 -35.90
C PRO A 563 8.17 -31.17 -36.31
N PRO A 564 8.77 -30.87 -37.48
CA PRO A 564 9.01 -29.49 -37.93
C PRO A 564 7.76 -28.59 -37.92
N SER A 565 6.58 -29.14 -38.20
CA SER A 565 5.30 -28.41 -38.20
C SER A 565 4.85 -27.90 -36.81
N ARG A 566 5.46 -28.40 -35.73
CA ARG A 566 5.20 -27.98 -34.34
C ARG A 566 6.37 -27.23 -33.71
N ARG A 567 7.44 -26.97 -34.46
CA ARG A 567 8.59 -26.19 -33.98
C ARG A 567 8.34 -24.70 -34.19
N LEU A 568 8.92 -23.89 -33.30
CA LEU A 568 9.04 -22.45 -33.54
C LEU A 568 9.85 -22.19 -34.81
N SER A 569 9.46 -21.19 -35.60
CA SER A 569 10.23 -20.75 -36.76
C SER A 569 11.57 -20.12 -36.33
N GLU A 570 12.52 -20.05 -37.26
CA GLU A 570 13.79 -19.35 -37.01
C GLU A 570 13.57 -17.88 -36.62
N GLU A 571 12.58 -17.24 -37.24
CA GLU A 571 12.17 -15.87 -36.90
C GLU A 571 11.73 -15.78 -35.43
N LEU A 572 10.85 -16.66 -34.96
CA LEU A 572 10.38 -16.67 -33.57
C LEU A 572 11.51 -16.98 -32.58
N LEU A 573 12.43 -17.89 -32.92
CA LEU A 573 13.63 -18.16 -32.11
C LEU A 573 14.60 -16.96 -32.09
N SER A 574 14.55 -16.12 -33.12
CA SER A 574 15.34 -14.90 -33.24
C SER A 574 14.71 -13.69 -32.54
N GLN A 575 13.48 -13.77 -32.03
CA GLN A 575 12.85 -12.69 -31.26
C GLN A 575 13.34 -12.65 -29.80
N GLN A 576 13.05 -11.54 -29.12
CA GLN A 576 13.17 -11.36 -27.67
C GLN A 576 11.90 -10.63 -27.23
N PRO A 577 11.02 -11.26 -26.44
CA PRO A 577 11.18 -12.58 -25.82
C PRO A 577 10.87 -13.78 -26.74
N ILE A 578 11.40 -14.97 -26.39
CA ILE A 578 10.94 -16.25 -26.97
C ILE A 578 9.72 -16.72 -26.18
N THR A 579 8.63 -17.01 -26.87
CA THR A 579 7.33 -17.32 -26.28
C THR A 579 6.85 -18.70 -26.67
N PHE A 580 6.01 -19.30 -25.82
CA PHE A 580 5.57 -20.68 -25.93
C PHE A 580 4.06 -20.79 -25.79
N ASP A 581 3.45 -21.70 -26.54
CA ASP A 581 2.14 -22.26 -26.19
C ASP A 581 2.28 -23.28 -25.04
N LEU A 582 1.16 -23.80 -24.54
CA LEU A 582 1.18 -24.71 -23.40
C LEU A 582 1.91 -26.03 -23.69
N ASP A 583 1.78 -26.58 -24.90
CA ASP A 583 2.39 -27.87 -25.24
C ASP A 583 3.91 -27.75 -25.28
N LEU A 584 4.44 -26.72 -25.94
CA LEU A 584 5.88 -26.49 -25.98
C LEU A 584 6.42 -26.01 -24.62
N TRP A 585 5.65 -25.20 -23.88
CA TRP A 585 5.98 -24.77 -22.52
C TRP A 585 6.31 -25.97 -21.62
N ARG A 586 5.42 -26.96 -21.56
CA ARG A 586 5.59 -28.17 -20.74
C ARG A 586 6.88 -28.91 -21.06
N LEU A 587 7.23 -28.99 -22.33
CA LEU A 587 8.41 -29.71 -22.78
C LEU A 587 9.71 -28.96 -22.47
N VAL A 588 9.73 -27.64 -22.70
CA VAL A 588 10.91 -26.80 -22.51
C VAL A 588 11.14 -26.50 -21.02
N SER A 589 10.09 -26.20 -20.25
CA SER A 589 10.20 -25.93 -18.82
C SER A 589 10.39 -27.20 -18.00
N GLY A 590 9.77 -28.31 -18.42
CA GLY A 590 9.79 -29.60 -17.72
C GLY A 590 9.02 -29.63 -16.39
N ASN A 591 8.34 -28.54 -16.03
CA ASN A 591 7.75 -28.32 -14.69
C ASN A 591 6.22 -28.09 -14.68
N ASP A 592 5.58 -28.04 -15.85
CA ASP A 592 4.13 -27.99 -16.02
C ASP A 592 3.60 -29.32 -16.56
N ARG A 593 2.55 -29.87 -15.96
CA ARG A 593 1.96 -31.15 -16.37
C ARG A 593 0.44 -31.11 -16.47
N HIS A 594 -0.20 -30.18 -15.77
CA HIS A 594 -1.64 -30.20 -15.51
C HIS A 594 -2.32 -28.87 -15.80
N SER A 595 -1.58 -27.79 -16.10
CA SER A 595 -2.20 -26.53 -16.50
C SER A 595 -3.09 -26.75 -17.73
N ARG A 596 -4.12 -25.94 -17.90
CA ARG A 596 -5.05 -26.04 -19.02
C ARG A 596 -5.18 -24.70 -19.71
N THR A 597 -5.42 -24.74 -21.02
CA THR A 597 -5.95 -23.59 -21.75
C THR A 597 -7.45 -23.77 -21.94
N GLY A 598 -8.21 -22.68 -21.85
CA GLY A 598 -9.66 -22.76 -22.02
C GLY A 598 -10.33 -21.39 -21.89
N PRO A 599 -11.41 -21.14 -22.63
CA PRO A 599 -11.97 -19.80 -22.76
C PRO A 599 -12.64 -19.35 -21.44
N PHE A 600 -12.26 -18.16 -20.98
CA PHE A 600 -13.06 -17.39 -20.02
C PHE A 600 -14.00 -16.47 -20.83
N GLN A 601 -15.28 -16.82 -20.94
CA GLN A 601 -16.19 -16.13 -21.86
C GLN A 601 -16.96 -15.00 -21.19
N LYS A 602 -17.25 -13.94 -21.96
CA LYS A 602 -18.13 -12.82 -21.58
C LYS A 602 -17.83 -12.27 -20.17
N SER A 603 -16.54 -12.19 -19.82
CA SER A 603 -16.10 -11.71 -18.52
C SER A 603 -15.92 -10.20 -18.53
N PHE A 604 -16.38 -9.53 -17.49
CA PHE A 604 -16.10 -8.12 -17.26
C PHE A 604 -16.10 -7.82 -15.76
N LEU A 605 -15.19 -6.94 -15.37
CA LEU A 605 -15.11 -6.42 -14.01
C LEU A 605 -15.52 -4.96 -14.06
N ARG A 606 -16.53 -4.57 -13.27
CA ARG A 606 -16.94 -3.18 -13.13
C ARG A 606 -16.18 -2.58 -11.95
N THR A 607 -15.39 -1.55 -12.18
CA THR A 607 -14.57 -0.97 -11.09
C THR A 607 -15.35 0.00 -10.21
N GLY A 608 -16.42 0.63 -10.73
CA GLY A 608 -17.29 1.54 -9.96
C GLY A 608 -18.23 0.84 -8.97
N VAL A 609 -18.63 -0.40 -9.28
CA VAL A 609 -19.29 -1.32 -8.36
C VAL A 609 -18.47 -2.60 -8.42
N PRO A 610 -17.45 -2.76 -7.56
CA PRO A 610 -16.37 -3.75 -7.71
C PRO A 610 -16.90 -5.18 -7.68
N ASP A 611 -17.36 -5.62 -8.84
CA ASP A 611 -17.92 -6.94 -9.07
C ASP A 611 -17.42 -7.51 -10.38
N PHE A 612 -17.34 -8.83 -10.39
CA PHE A 612 -16.81 -9.59 -11.50
C PHE A 612 -17.89 -10.51 -12.03
N GLU A 613 -18.17 -10.35 -13.32
CA GLU A 613 -19.05 -11.22 -14.04
C GLU A 613 -18.28 -12.08 -15.00
N CYS A 614 -18.67 -13.35 -15.10
CA CYS A 614 -18.14 -14.25 -16.11
C CYS A 614 -19.13 -15.35 -16.51
N VAL A 615 -18.97 -15.81 -17.74
CA VAL A 615 -19.44 -17.13 -18.18
C VAL A 615 -18.24 -18.04 -18.16
N LEU A 616 -18.24 -19.03 -17.28
CA LEU A 616 -17.16 -19.98 -17.17
C LEU A 616 -17.26 -20.97 -18.32
N GLY A 617 -16.19 -21.09 -19.11
CA GLY A 617 -16.14 -22.07 -20.19
C GLY A 617 -16.01 -23.50 -19.68
N GLU A 618 -16.17 -24.48 -20.58
CA GLU A 618 -16.08 -25.92 -20.27
C GLU A 618 -14.74 -26.32 -19.60
N GLY A 619 -13.68 -25.52 -19.79
CA GLY A 619 -12.38 -25.75 -19.16
C GLY A 619 -12.32 -25.44 -17.66
N TYR A 620 -13.29 -24.70 -17.10
CA TYR A 620 -13.35 -24.38 -15.68
C TYR A 620 -13.97 -25.53 -14.88
N THR A 621 -13.18 -26.57 -14.66
CA THR A 621 -13.55 -27.76 -13.89
C THR A 621 -12.54 -27.97 -12.77
N PRO A 622 -12.85 -28.81 -11.77
CA PRO A 622 -11.87 -29.17 -10.77
C PRO A 622 -10.72 -29.94 -11.40
N PHE A 623 -9.50 -29.44 -11.25
CA PHE A 623 -8.28 -30.17 -11.61
C PHE A 623 -7.07 -29.79 -10.75
N CYS A 624 -7.22 -28.82 -9.86
CA CYS A 624 -6.15 -28.33 -9.00
C CYS A 624 -5.88 -29.27 -7.82
N GLN A 625 -4.70 -29.12 -7.24
CA GLN A 625 -4.29 -29.80 -6.00
C GLN A 625 -4.29 -28.83 -4.82
N ALA A 626 -4.48 -29.35 -3.62
CA ALA A 626 -4.37 -28.55 -2.40
C ALA A 626 -2.98 -27.89 -2.30
N VAL A 627 -2.93 -26.64 -1.87
CA VAL A 627 -1.69 -25.90 -1.61
C VAL A 627 -1.56 -25.73 -0.10
N PRO A 628 -0.44 -26.16 0.52
CA PRO A 628 -0.22 -25.96 1.95
C PRO A 628 -0.42 -24.50 2.37
N GLY A 629 -1.16 -24.27 3.44
CA GLY A 629 -1.49 -22.92 3.94
C GLY A 629 -2.65 -22.22 3.22
N VAL A 630 -3.17 -22.77 2.11
CA VAL A 630 -4.29 -22.19 1.35
C VAL A 630 -5.53 -23.08 1.52
N SER A 631 -6.31 -22.81 2.55
CA SER A 631 -7.50 -23.60 2.93
C SER A 631 -8.84 -22.90 2.69
N GLN A 632 -8.83 -21.61 2.33
CA GLN A 632 -10.02 -20.78 2.13
C GLN A 632 -9.92 -20.03 0.82
N ASP A 633 -11.06 -19.80 0.17
CA ASP A 633 -11.18 -19.06 -1.09
C ASP A 633 -11.30 -17.54 -0.86
N TYR A 634 -11.49 -16.75 -1.92
CA TYR A 634 -11.66 -15.29 -1.88
C TYR A 634 -12.64 -14.78 -0.82
N PHE A 635 -13.71 -15.53 -0.58
CA PHE A 635 -14.81 -15.18 0.29
C PHE A 635 -14.71 -15.82 1.68
N GLY A 636 -13.66 -16.61 1.92
CA GLY A 636 -13.44 -17.31 3.17
C GLY A 636 -14.04 -18.71 3.23
N ASP A 637 -14.61 -19.20 2.14
CA ASP A 637 -15.21 -20.54 2.12
C ASP A 637 -14.11 -21.60 2.04
N PRO A 638 -14.26 -22.77 2.68
CA PRO A 638 -13.27 -23.84 2.61
C PRO A 638 -12.98 -24.29 1.17
N ILE A 639 -11.69 -24.44 0.85
CA ILE A 639 -11.25 -25.04 -0.40
C ILE A 639 -11.24 -26.57 -0.24
N PRO A 640 -11.98 -27.33 -1.06
CA PRO A 640 -11.97 -28.78 -1.00
C PRO A 640 -10.58 -29.37 -1.31
N ALA A 641 -10.12 -30.30 -0.47
CA ALA A 641 -8.84 -30.98 -0.69
C ALA A 641 -8.83 -31.85 -1.96
N ALA A 642 -9.98 -32.43 -2.30
CA ALA A 642 -10.23 -33.13 -3.55
C ALA A 642 -11.19 -32.30 -4.41
N ALA A 643 -10.93 -32.20 -5.71
CA ALA A 643 -11.73 -31.41 -6.65
C ALA A 643 -11.71 -29.89 -6.38
N CYS A 644 -10.51 -29.32 -6.25
CA CYS A 644 -10.31 -27.88 -6.17
C CYS A 644 -10.33 -27.21 -7.56
N TYR A 645 -10.93 -26.03 -7.65
CA TYR A 645 -10.97 -25.19 -8.85
C TYR A 645 -9.78 -24.22 -8.91
N PRO A 646 -9.33 -23.85 -10.13
CA PRO A 646 -8.33 -22.80 -10.29
C PRO A 646 -8.91 -21.42 -9.95
N GLY A 647 -8.03 -20.53 -9.53
CA GLY A 647 -8.35 -19.15 -9.19
C GLY A 647 -8.97 -19.03 -7.80
N PRO A 648 -9.49 -17.84 -7.50
CA PRO A 648 -9.82 -17.45 -6.12
C PRO A 648 -11.23 -17.88 -5.72
N PHE A 649 -12.03 -18.47 -6.62
CA PHE A 649 -13.44 -18.79 -6.38
C PHE A 649 -13.65 -20.31 -6.44
N GLN A 650 -14.35 -20.88 -5.46
CA GLN A 650 -14.71 -22.31 -5.46
C GLN A 650 -16.19 -22.56 -5.80
N ALA A 651 -16.51 -23.83 -6.11
CA ALA A 651 -17.79 -24.28 -6.65
C ALA A 651 -19.10 -23.85 -5.95
N PRO A 652 -19.20 -23.61 -4.62
CA PRO A 652 -20.49 -23.20 -4.04
C PRO A 652 -21.02 -21.86 -4.55
N ARG A 653 -20.14 -21.00 -5.08
CA ARG A 653 -20.47 -19.67 -5.63
C ARG A 653 -20.53 -19.64 -7.15
N VAL A 654 -20.25 -20.78 -7.77
CA VAL A 654 -20.21 -20.99 -9.20
C VAL A 654 -21.36 -21.93 -9.55
N ASP A 655 -22.54 -21.38 -9.80
CA ASP A 655 -23.70 -22.16 -10.21
C ASP A 655 -24.05 -21.82 -11.67
N PRO A 656 -23.77 -22.72 -12.63
CA PRO A 656 -24.15 -22.54 -14.02
C PRO A 656 -25.67 -22.39 -14.22
N ALA A 657 -26.49 -22.87 -13.27
CA ALA A 657 -27.95 -22.71 -13.27
C ALA A 657 -28.40 -21.41 -12.58
N ALA A 658 -27.52 -20.71 -11.85
CA ALA A 658 -27.86 -19.44 -11.23
C ALA A 658 -28.15 -18.36 -12.29
N PHE A 659 -29.11 -17.50 -11.96
CA PHE A 659 -29.42 -16.31 -12.72
C PHE A 659 -28.82 -15.09 -12.01
N ALA A 660 -28.05 -14.28 -12.75
CA ALA A 660 -27.66 -12.97 -12.28
C ALA A 660 -28.77 -11.96 -12.60
N ILE A 661 -29.09 -11.09 -11.64
CA ILE A 661 -30.01 -9.97 -11.81
C ILE A 661 -29.21 -8.71 -12.15
N PHE A 662 -29.70 -7.98 -13.14
CA PHE A 662 -29.07 -6.78 -13.69
C PHE A 662 -30.05 -5.64 -13.74
N GLU A 663 -29.56 -4.44 -13.49
CA GLU A 663 -30.27 -3.20 -13.74
C GLU A 663 -29.63 -2.51 -14.93
N LYS A 664 -30.45 -2.17 -15.93
CA LYS A 664 -30.02 -1.41 -17.11
C LYS A 664 -30.87 -0.16 -17.22
N TYR A 665 -30.24 0.97 -17.50
CA TYR A 665 -30.95 2.18 -17.90
C TYR A 665 -31.48 2.00 -19.33
N SER A 666 -32.80 2.04 -19.45
CA SER A 666 -33.55 1.96 -20.70
C SER A 666 -34.36 3.25 -20.88
N ARG A 667 -34.74 3.57 -22.12
CA ARG A 667 -35.67 4.68 -22.40
C ARG A 667 -37.01 4.12 -22.88
N ASN A 668 -38.11 4.66 -22.38
CA ASN A 668 -39.44 4.30 -22.87
C ASN A 668 -39.71 4.95 -24.24
N LYS A 669 -40.88 4.70 -24.83
CA LYS A 669 -41.23 5.24 -26.16
C LYS A 669 -41.28 6.76 -26.18
N GLU A 670 -41.51 7.38 -25.03
CA GLU A 670 -41.56 8.83 -24.80
C GLU A 670 -40.17 9.42 -24.49
N GLY A 671 -39.12 8.60 -24.46
CA GLY A 671 -37.74 9.02 -24.20
C GLY A 671 -37.37 9.14 -22.72
N ASN A 672 -38.27 8.84 -21.79
CA ASN A 672 -37.99 8.90 -20.35
C ASN A 672 -37.06 7.77 -19.93
N LEU A 673 -36.05 8.09 -19.13
CA LEU A 673 -35.10 7.13 -18.57
C LEU A 673 -35.79 6.32 -17.47
N PHE A 674 -35.67 4.99 -17.50
CA PHE A 674 -36.12 4.10 -16.43
C PHE A 674 -35.11 2.98 -16.22
N ILE A 675 -35.19 2.30 -15.07
CA ILE A 675 -34.36 1.14 -14.75
C ILE A 675 -35.14 -0.13 -15.10
N GLU A 676 -34.57 -0.95 -15.97
CA GLU A 676 -35.09 -2.25 -16.35
C GLU A 676 -34.30 -3.35 -15.66
N THR A 677 -35.00 -4.21 -14.91
CA THR A 677 -34.38 -5.39 -14.29
C THR A 677 -34.37 -6.56 -15.26
N GLN A 678 -33.19 -7.05 -15.63
CA GLN A 678 -33.03 -8.22 -16.48
C GLN A 678 -32.46 -9.41 -15.69
N LYS A 679 -32.94 -10.62 -15.98
CA LYS A 679 -32.35 -11.86 -15.49
C LYS A 679 -31.55 -12.52 -16.62
N GLN A 680 -30.31 -12.88 -16.36
CA GLN A 680 -29.51 -13.67 -17.31
C GLN A 680 -29.10 -14.99 -16.66
N THR A 681 -29.50 -16.10 -17.26
CA THR A 681 -29.13 -17.47 -16.87
C THR A 681 -27.74 -17.82 -17.40
N GLY A 682 -26.96 -18.61 -16.66
CA GLY A 682 -25.64 -19.09 -17.10
C GLY A 682 -24.49 -18.11 -16.90
N ARG A 683 -24.66 -17.10 -16.04
CA ARG A 683 -23.61 -16.15 -15.63
C ARG A 683 -23.38 -16.20 -14.13
N ASN A 684 -22.12 -16.19 -13.75
CA ASN A 684 -21.72 -16.00 -12.36
C ASN A 684 -21.39 -14.52 -12.15
N ARG A 685 -21.92 -13.92 -11.08
CA ARG A 685 -21.63 -12.56 -10.65
C ARG A 685 -21.11 -12.60 -9.22
N PHE A 686 -19.90 -12.10 -9.02
CA PHE A 686 -19.22 -12.06 -7.74
C PHE A 686 -19.11 -10.61 -7.30
N ILE A 687 -19.72 -10.25 -6.17
CA ILE A 687 -19.44 -8.96 -5.52
C ILE A 687 -18.08 -9.09 -4.86
N LEU A 688 -17.07 -8.40 -5.38
CA LEU A 688 -15.71 -8.55 -4.88
C LEU A 688 -15.45 -7.65 -3.67
N TRP A 689 -16.15 -6.52 -3.58
CA TRP A 689 -16.03 -5.58 -2.47
C TRP A 689 -17.31 -4.74 -2.27
N PRO A 690 -17.66 -4.30 -1.04
CA PRO A 690 -17.11 -4.77 0.23
C PRO A 690 -17.44 -6.24 0.45
N LYS A 691 -16.56 -6.95 1.16
CA LYS A 691 -16.80 -8.33 1.53
C LYS A 691 -17.57 -8.43 2.84
N SER A 692 -18.31 -9.51 3.02
CA SER A 692 -18.72 -9.91 4.36
C SER A 692 -17.46 -10.27 5.18
N PRO A 693 -17.33 -9.79 6.43
CA PRO A 693 -16.25 -10.24 7.30
C PRO A 693 -16.29 -11.76 7.45
N ILE A 694 -15.15 -12.43 7.37
CA ILE A 694 -15.08 -13.84 7.79
C ILE A 694 -15.35 -13.85 9.31
N PRO A 695 -16.26 -14.69 9.82
CA PRO A 695 -16.41 -14.90 11.25
C PRO A 695 -15.05 -15.25 11.85
N SER A 696 -14.56 -14.48 12.81
CA SER A 696 -13.28 -14.74 13.46
C SER A 696 -13.30 -16.13 14.10
N GLN A 697 -12.63 -17.10 13.47
CA GLN A 697 -12.25 -18.31 14.19
C GLN A 697 -11.08 -17.94 15.10
N VAL A 698 -11.45 -17.57 16.33
CA VAL A 698 -10.73 -17.70 17.60
C VAL A 698 -9.38 -16.98 17.74
N ALA A 699 -9.45 -15.84 18.46
CA ALA A 699 -8.50 -15.25 19.43
C ALA A 699 -7.05 -14.92 18.95
N PRO A 700 -6.35 -13.95 19.60
CA PRO A 700 -5.16 -13.28 19.04
C PRO A 700 -4.00 -14.21 18.68
#